data_AF-A0A1Y1QVJ6-F1
#
_entry.id   AF-A0A1Y1QVJ6-F1
#
_cell.length_a   1.000
_cell.length_b   1.000
_cell.length_c   1.000
_cell.angle_alpha   90.00
_cell.angle_beta   90.00
_cell.angle_gamma   90.00
#
_symmetry.space_group_name_H-M   'P 1'
#
loop_
_entity.id
_entity.type
_entity.pdbx_description
1 polymer ?
#
loop_
_entity_poly.entity_id
_entity_poly.type
_entity_poly.pdbx_seq_one_letter_code
_entity_poly.pdbx_strand_id
1 'polypeptide(L)'
;MVISVNGVERAVGNVSYSSTASARAAGVVTAQASGVTGLDGSFTYNSGETVTFTIANQNLTLTGASVVTAEMLATASTSDTSRQATTANNIELFLLNGDMDRNPNNGINLDASFTPPPNESLGDETFASELNEQLVEKGITPLTAFTPSLGINTEAPQAEQDSIIQSVPFADLFRIARPFKDLSCASTTYDAQGWPTSAPTNTCAIRTTLLNGAIISSSLLTDPVNNRRTIPASRYTEVVPEGRYTVLYEGEGTLVYGNYAQLVSRSPGRDLIDIKFTGAAVRLERMDLSITVNNVNNPIKNIRIVMPGGVCEGNPFVRVANAAGCPAGKYQAFADTLVNRNAIVFNPDYLNFMKDFRVVRMMNLMEASPRNPCTGSGDAYNTCLLQDFTWAQRAKLTDATWGGSASANNPLLQRYGRGAPLEVQVALANQLKAHPWFNIPHNATDEYVTEFANYVGDNLNAGLKAHIEYTNEAWNYIFWGSLYARKKGMDLGLGSAFTNQEYWAGALYYAKRATEIFKLWETAFNDNSRLVRILGTVQTDIFLTRNMLNYLDTKDHVDAVATNAYFYACLDRTSTSCSNTTTIPKTLNEVTTVDEVFAAIDNANDPNGLPKLQINLAAQATEVARFGKALYAYEGGQHLTVDGNTDDTRRNVFEAANRDPRMGERYTTLLNGWKTAGGQQFMLYTQPQSFHKWGLFAMKETLLQPRYSTPKYDAAMKFQETQGKCWWNGC
;
A
#
# COMPACT_ATOMS: atom_id res chain seq x y z
N MET A 1 13.03 33.01 5.65
CA MET A 1 14.26 32.22 5.45
C MET A 1 15.38 33.15 5.02
N VAL A 2 16.61 32.99 5.51
CA VAL A 2 17.78 33.74 5.03
C VAL A 2 18.90 32.72 4.85
N ILE A 3 19.48 32.66 3.66
CA ILE A 3 20.74 31.95 3.45
C ILE A 3 21.83 33.02 3.54
N SER A 4 22.75 32.86 4.47
CA SER A 4 23.95 33.68 4.56
C SER A 4 25.12 32.88 4.04
N VAL A 5 25.78 33.40 3.00
CA VAL A 5 27.04 32.86 2.49
C VAL A 5 28.13 33.86 2.85
N ASN A 6 29.12 33.42 3.63
CA ASN A 6 30.28 34.24 4.04
C ASN A 6 29.91 35.58 4.73
N GLY A 7 28.85 35.58 5.56
CA GLY A 7 28.46 36.76 6.33
C GLY A 7 27.65 37.80 5.54
N VAL A 8 27.20 37.47 4.33
CA VAL A 8 26.32 38.31 3.52
C VAL A 8 24.90 37.72 3.56
N GLU A 9 24.00 38.38 4.28
CA GLU A 9 22.58 38.05 4.32
C GLU A 9 21.88 38.45 3.01
N ARG A 10 21.15 37.52 2.38
CA ARG A 10 20.20 37.85 1.30
C ARG A 10 18.82 37.28 1.58
N ALA A 11 17.82 38.13 1.38
CA ALA A 11 16.43 37.85 1.69
C ALA A 11 15.85 36.79 0.75
N VAL A 12 15.20 35.79 1.34
CA VAL A 12 14.02 35.17 0.74
C VAL A 12 12.84 36.11 1.07
N GLY A 13 12.80 37.28 0.41
CA GLY A 13 11.70 38.25 0.46
C GLY A 13 11.65 39.27 1.62
N ASN A 14 11.92 40.54 1.30
CA ASN A 14 11.67 41.81 2.02
C ASN A 14 11.63 41.83 3.58
N VAL A 15 12.72 42.38 4.14
CA VAL A 15 12.80 42.96 5.49
C VAL A 15 12.39 44.44 5.45
N SER A 16 11.63 44.89 6.45
CA SER A 16 11.45 46.32 6.77
C SER A 16 12.65 46.88 7.54
N TYR A 17 13.20 48.01 7.09
CA TYR A 17 14.43 48.67 7.57
C TYR A 17 14.34 49.38 8.93
N SER A 18 15.50 49.50 9.61
CA SER A 18 15.94 50.73 10.31
C SER A 18 17.48 50.73 10.53
N SER A 19 18.11 51.88 10.29
CA SER A 19 19.53 52.10 9.98
C SER A 19 20.48 52.42 11.17
N THR A 20 21.77 52.06 11.07
CA THR A 20 22.95 52.98 11.06
C THR A 20 24.28 52.25 10.81
N ALA A 21 25.25 52.98 10.23
CA ALA A 21 26.51 52.59 9.57
C ALA A 21 27.62 52.05 10.52
N SER A 22 28.82 51.55 10.14
CA SER A 22 29.72 51.75 8.97
C SER A 22 30.89 50.74 8.98
N ALA A 23 31.53 50.50 7.82
CA ALA A 23 32.99 50.37 7.56
C ALA A 23 33.40 49.19 6.64
N ARG A 24 34.35 49.51 5.74
CA ARG A 24 34.84 48.77 4.55
C ARG A 24 35.79 47.60 4.86
N ALA A 25 35.88 46.63 3.96
CA ALA A 25 37.14 46.19 3.32
C ALA A 25 36.87 45.29 2.09
N ALA A 26 37.73 45.43 1.09
CA ALA A 26 37.64 44.80 -0.22
C ALA A 26 38.00 43.31 -0.20
N GLY A 27 37.16 42.52 -0.85
CA GLY A 27 37.42 41.16 -1.32
C GLY A 27 36.26 40.83 -2.25
N VAL A 28 36.54 40.32 -3.45
CA VAL A 28 35.49 39.88 -4.36
C VAL A 28 34.79 38.68 -3.69
N VAL A 29 33.68 38.93 -3.00
CA VAL A 29 32.76 37.90 -2.54
C VAL A 29 31.80 37.65 -3.68
N THR A 30 31.89 36.49 -4.32
CA THR A 30 30.93 36.04 -5.32
C THR A 30 29.54 36.05 -4.70
N ALA A 31 28.68 36.96 -5.17
CA ALA A 31 27.36 37.23 -4.64
C ALA A 31 26.28 36.25 -5.17
N GLN A 32 26.61 34.96 -5.30
CA GLN A 32 25.67 33.93 -5.71
C GLN A 32 25.51 32.93 -4.56
N ALA A 33 24.26 32.63 -4.18
CA ALA A 33 23.98 31.47 -3.36
C ALA A 33 24.33 30.24 -4.22
N SER A 34 25.48 29.63 -3.93
CA SER A 34 25.90 28.42 -4.62
C SER A 34 25.28 27.22 -3.93
N GLY A 35 24.83 26.27 -4.73
CA GLY A 35 24.54 24.93 -4.25
C GLY A 35 23.26 24.34 -4.80
N VAL A 36 23.16 23.03 -4.68
CA VAL A 36 22.06 22.24 -5.23
C VAL A 36 21.73 21.11 -4.26
N THR A 37 20.44 20.89 -4.04
CA THR A 37 19.94 19.73 -3.31
C THR A 37 19.93 18.51 -4.23
N GLY A 38 20.73 17.51 -3.87
CA GLY A 38 20.76 16.19 -4.48
C GLY A 38 19.44 15.44 -4.31
N LEU A 39 19.26 14.38 -5.11
CA LEU A 39 18.10 13.49 -5.00
C LEU A 39 18.06 12.72 -3.67
N ASP A 40 19.21 12.62 -3.00
CA ASP A 40 19.43 11.99 -1.69
C ASP A 40 19.28 12.98 -0.52
N GLY A 41 18.72 14.16 -0.76
CA GLY A 41 18.53 15.19 0.26
C GLY A 41 19.81 15.92 0.67
N SER A 42 20.97 15.58 0.10
CA SER A 42 22.23 16.25 0.41
C SER A 42 22.32 17.60 -0.30
N PHE A 43 22.73 18.65 0.39
CA PHE A 43 22.97 19.96 -0.20
C PHE A 43 24.47 20.11 -0.51
N THR A 44 24.80 20.15 -1.80
CA THR A 44 26.19 20.34 -2.26
C THR A 44 26.41 21.81 -2.58
N TYR A 45 27.51 22.41 -2.12
CA TYR A 45 27.89 23.79 -2.39
C TYR A 45 29.41 23.94 -2.56
N ASN A 46 29.87 25.11 -2.99
CA ASN A 46 31.29 25.29 -3.30
C ASN A 46 32.18 25.13 -2.04
N SER A 47 33.25 24.35 -2.19
CA SER A 47 34.23 24.15 -1.13
C SER A 47 34.84 25.48 -0.65
N GLY A 48 34.88 25.69 0.67
CA GLY A 48 35.40 26.92 1.30
C GLY A 48 34.35 27.98 1.61
N GLU A 49 33.12 27.83 1.13
CA GLU A 49 31.99 28.69 1.55
C GLU A 49 31.48 28.28 2.94
N THR A 50 30.96 29.25 3.70
CA THR A 50 30.16 28.99 4.90
C THR A 50 28.69 29.12 4.54
N VAL A 51 27.91 28.05 4.69
CA VAL A 51 26.47 28.03 4.45
C VAL A 51 25.74 27.92 5.78
N THR A 52 24.85 28.87 6.05
CA THR A 52 23.91 28.82 7.18
C THR A 52 22.53 28.45 6.69
N PHE A 53 21.98 27.36 7.22
CA PHE A 53 20.59 26.96 7.00
C PHE A 53 19.72 27.57 8.11
N THR A 54 18.73 28.37 7.74
CA THR A 54 17.68 28.80 8.68
C THR A 54 16.43 27.96 8.48
N ILE A 55 16.25 26.91 9.28
CA ILE A 55 15.09 26.01 9.19
C ILE A 55 14.24 26.19 10.45
N ALA A 56 12.94 26.45 10.26
CA ALA A 56 11.96 26.75 11.32
C ALA A 56 12.34 27.87 12.32
N ASN A 57 13.31 28.74 11.99
CA ASN A 57 13.94 29.78 12.84
C ASN A 57 15.16 29.34 13.66
N GLN A 58 15.74 28.17 13.39
CA GLN A 58 17.07 27.80 13.88
C GLN A 58 18.14 28.04 12.82
N ASN A 59 19.25 28.66 13.21
CA ASN A 59 20.42 28.84 12.35
C ASN A 59 21.38 27.67 12.53
N LEU A 60 21.41 26.77 11.57
CA LEU A 60 22.32 25.63 11.50
C LEU A 60 23.48 26.01 10.57
N THR A 61 24.63 26.35 11.17
CA THR A 61 25.83 26.71 10.40
C THR A 61 26.77 25.52 10.36
N LEU A 62 27.17 25.12 9.16
CA LEU A 62 28.17 24.07 8.96
C LEU A 62 29.39 24.68 8.29
N THR A 63 30.57 24.49 8.91
CA THR A 63 31.84 25.03 8.41
C THR A 63 32.69 23.93 7.78
N GLY A 64 33.19 24.16 6.57
CA GLY A 64 34.22 23.31 5.94
C GLY A 64 33.72 22.05 5.23
N ALA A 65 32.42 21.80 5.16
CA ALA A 65 31.85 20.74 4.33
C ALA A 65 31.66 21.23 2.88
N SER A 66 31.76 20.34 1.87
CA SER A 66 31.32 20.62 0.48
C SER A 66 29.98 19.97 0.16
N VAL A 67 29.54 19.05 1.03
CA VAL A 67 28.27 18.34 0.98
C VAL A 67 27.70 18.33 2.40
N VAL A 68 26.45 18.72 2.56
CA VAL A 68 25.73 18.71 3.81
C VAL A 68 24.58 17.74 3.71
N THR A 69 24.54 16.74 4.59
CA THR A 69 23.41 15.81 4.67
C THR A 69 22.38 16.31 5.68
N ALA A 70 21.15 15.85 5.54
CA ALA A 70 20.11 16.17 6.49
C ALA A 70 20.42 15.63 7.90
N GLU A 71 21.16 14.53 8.00
CA GLU A 71 21.66 13.96 9.27
C GLU A 71 22.66 14.88 9.96
N MET A 72 23.55 15.53 9.20
CA MET A 72 24.47 16.54 9.73
C MET A 72 23.71 17.73 10.30
N LEU A 73 22.69 18.21 9.58
CA LEU A 73 21.85 19.32 10.04
C LEU A 73 20.99 18.93 11.24
N ALA A 74 20.46 17.71 11.27
CA ALA A 74 19.69 17.19 12.40
C ALA A 74 20.54 17.10 13.67
N THR A 75 21.76 16.58 13.55
CA THR A 75 22.73 16.52 14.66
C THR A 75 23.08 17.92 15.16
N ALA A 76 23.17 18.90 14.27
CA ALA A 76 23.40 20.30 14.63
C ALA A 76 22.17 20.98 15.28
N SER A 77 20.96 20.51 14.96
CA SER A 77 19.70 21.11 15.42
C SER A 77 19.21 20.62 16.79
N THR A 78 19.54 19.39 17.17
CA THR A 78 19.07 18.80 18.44
C THR A 78 20.07 17.82 19.04
N SER A 79 20.24 17.92 20.37
CA SER A 79 20.99 16.94 21.17
C SER A 79 20.15 15.71 21.56
N ASP A 80 18.84 15.72 21.28
CA ASP A 80 17.96 14.58 21.53
C ASP A 80 18.10 13.55 20.41
N THR A 81 18.88 12.51 20.66
CA THR A 81 19.14 11.42 19.69
C THR A 81 17.87 10.68 19.29
N SER A 82 16.81 10.71 20.10
CA SER A 82 15.53 10.10 19.73
C SER A 82 14.77 10.87 18.65
N ARG A 83 15.05 12.18 18.49
CA ARG A 83 14.44 13.06 17.48
C ARG A 83 15.33 13.33 16.27
N GLN A 84 16.61 12.95 16.30
CA GLN A 84 17.56 13.23 15.21
C GLN A 84 17.13 12.59 13.88
N ALA A 85 16.62 11.36 13.89
CA ALA A 85 16.15 10.72 12.66
C ALA A 85 14.93 11.45 12.04
N THR A 86 13.95 11.81 12.87
CA THR A 86 12.78 12.58 12.45
C THR A 86 13.19 13.95 11.90
N THR A 87 14.11 14.61 12.60
CA THR A 87 14.60 15.94 12.23
C THR A 87 15.39 15.90 10.92
N ALA A 88 16.21 14.87 10.71
CA ALA A 88 16.93 14.67 9.44
C ALA A 88 15.94 14.51 8.29
N ASN A 89 14.92 13.67 8.44
CA ASN A 89 13.94 13.46 7.37
C ASN A 89 13.12 14.71 7.05
N ASN A 90 12.73 15.49 8.07
CA ASN A 90 12.01 16.75 7.87
C ASN A 90 12.88 17.79 7.16
N ILE A 91 14.17 17.85 7.52
CA ILE A 91 15.14 18.71 6.84
C ILE A 91 15.32 18.25 5.40
N GLU A 92 15.49 16.96 5.14
CA GLU A 92 15.60 16.40 3.80
C GLU A 92 14.38 16.76 2.94
N LEU A 93 13.16 16.51 3.43
CA LEU A 93 11.91 16.88 2.75
C LEU A 93 11.86 18.37 2.45
N PHE A 94 12.27 19.20 3.41
CA PHE A 94 12.29 20.64 3.24
C PHE A 94 13.33 21.09 2.20
N LEU A 95 14.55 20.53 2.21
CA LEU A 95 15.59 20.84 1.23
C LEU A 95 15.15 20.45 -0.18
N LEU A 96 14.52 19.28 -0.33
CA LEU A 96 14.01 18.75 -1.59
C LEU A 96 12.86 19.58 -2.16
N ASN A 97 11.94 20.03 -1.32
CA ASN A 97 10.83 20.91 -1.74
C ASN A 97 11.23 22.38 -1.79
N GLY A 98 12.36 22.76 -1.18
CA GLY A 98 12.88 24.11 -1.16
C GLY A 98 13.71 24.46 -2.40
N ASP A 99 14.37 23.47 -3.00
CA ASP A 99 15.20 23.62 -4.20
C ASP A 99 14.55 22.88 -5.39
N MET A 100 13.32 23.28 -5.73
CA MET A 100 12.54 22.59 -6.76
C MET A 100 13.11 22.78 -8.17
N ASP A 101 13.78 23.90 -8.44
CA ASP A 101 14.40 24.19 -9.73
C ASP A 101 15.82 23.62 -9.84
N ARG A 102 16.42 23.18 -8.72
CA ARG A 102 17.75 22.56 -8.64
C ARG A 102 18.81 23.37 -9.34
N ASN A 103 18.67 24.69 -9.28
CA ASN A 103 19.54 25.58 -10.00
C ASN A 103 20.75 25.89 -9.11
N PRO A 104 21.96 25.44 -9.48
CA PRO A 104 23.13 25.57 -8.62
C PRO A 104 23.56 27.03 -8.37
N ASN A 105 22.94 28.00 -9.06
CA ASN A 105 23.26 29.43 -8.99
C ASN A 105 22.35 30.26 -8.07
N ASN A 106 21.23 29.69 -7.61
CA ASN A 106 20.31 30.33 -6.66
C ASN A 106 20.07 29.49 -5.39
N GLY A 107 20.48 28.21 -5.37
CA GLY A 107 20.28 27.34 -4.23
C GLY A 107 18.80 27.14 -3.90
N ILE A 108 18.49 26.94 -2.63
CA ILE A 108 17.12 26.80 -2.15
C ILE A 108 16.34 28.12 -2.31
N ASN A 109 15.23 28.08 -3.05
CA ASN A 109 14.42 29.26 -3.41
C ASN A 109 12.92 29.00 -3.23
N LEU A 110 12.40 29.31 -2.05
CA LEU A 110 10.96 29.31 -1.75
C LEU A 110 10.41 30.75 -1.81
N ASP A 111 9.13 30.93 -2.16
CA ASP A 111 8.48 32.26 -2.20
C ASP A 111 8.62 33.02 -0.85
N ALA A 112 8.82 34.34 -0.90
CA ALA A 112 8.87 35.26 0.24
C ALA A 112 7.71 35.13 1.25
N SER A 113 6.54 34.69 0.77
CA SER A 113 5.31 34.50 1.53
C SER A 113 5.19 33.10 2.16
N PHE A 114 6.18 32.24 1.98
CA PHE A 114 6.27 30.91 2.61
C PHE A 114 6.67 31.05 4.07
N THR A 115 5.79 30.61 4.97
CA THR A 115 6.04 30.62 6.42
C THR A 115 6.30 29.18 6.85
N PRO A 116 7.55 28.76 7.12
CA PRO A 116 7.83 27.37 7.45
C PRO A 116 7.02 26.90 8.66
N PRO A 117 6.71 25.59 8.76
CA PRO A 117 6.09 25.01 9.94
C PRO A 117 6.76 25.46 11.25
N PRO A 118 6.02 25.59 12.38
CA PRO A 118 6.55 26.13 13.63
C PRO A 118 7.80 25.39 14.13
N ASN A 119 8.67 26.10 14.85
CA ASN A 119 9.98 25.61 15.33
C ASN A 119 9.93 24.29 16.13
N GLU A 120 8.83 24.05 16.83
CA GLU A 120 8.61 22.84 17.65
C GLU A 120 8.44 21.58 16.78
N SER A 121 7.98 21.75 15.54
CA SER A 121 7.62 20.66 14.61
C SER A 121 8.80 20.02 13.86
N LEU A 122 10.00 20.63 13.87
CA LEU A 122 11.15 20.13 13.11
C LEU A 122 11.50 18.67 13.44
N GLY A 123 11.27 18.26 14.69
CA GLY A 123 11.44 16.87 15.14
C GLY A 123 10.12 16.13 15.37
N ASP A 124 9.00 16.63 14.83
CA ASP A 124 7.66 16.05 14.98
C ASP A 124 7.15 15.44 13.67
N GLU A 125 6.17 14.54 13.81
CA GLU A 125 5.58 13.77 12.71
C GLU A 125 4.70 14.63 11.79
N THR A 126 4.24 15.78 12.26
CA THR A 126 3.29 16.64 11.54
C THR A 126 3.95 17.55 10.50
N PHE A 127 5.27 17.79 10.60
CA PHE A 127 6.00 18.71 9.72
C PHE A 127 5.77 18.45 8.24
N ALA A 128 5.85 17.19 7.81
CA ALA A 128 5.68 16.83 6.40
C ALA A 128 4.25 17.11 5.90
N SER A 129 3.24 16.88 6.75
CA SER A 129 1.83 17.18 6.43
C SER A 129 1.62 18.69 6.36
N GLU A 130 2.13 19.43 7.34
CA GLU A 130 2.03 20.89 7.41
C GLU A 130 2.77 21.57 6.25
N LEU A 131 3.97 21.10 5.91
CA LEU A 131 4.74 21.56 4.76
C LEU A 131 3.96 21.34 3.45
N ASN A 132 3.39 20.15 3.27
CA ASN A 132 2.60 19.84 2.08
C ASN A 132 1.36 20.73 1.98
N GLU A 133 0.60 20.92 3.07
CA GLU A 133 -0.57 21.80 3.10
C GLU A 133 -0.21 23.25 2.70
N GLN A 134 0.89 23.79 3.23
CA GLN A 134 1.38 25.13 2.88
C GLN A 134 1.78 25.25 1.41
N LEU A 135 2.46 24.23 0.85
CA LEU A 135 2.84 24.21 -0.56
C LEU A 135 1.58 24.19 -1.46
N VAL A 136 0.57 23.40 -1.10
CA VAL A 136 -0.70 23.33 -1.84
C VAL A 136 -1.46 24.65 -1.80
N GLU A 137 -1.50 25.35 -0.66
CA GLU A 137 -2.12 26.68 -0.55
C GLU A 137 -1.53 27.67 -1.57
N LYS A 138 -0.22 27.55 -1.85
CA LYS A 138 0.50 28.36 -2.83
C LYS A 138 0.38 27.85 -4.27
N GLY A 139 -0.36 26.77 -4.51
CA GLY A 139 -0.47 26.13 -5.82
C GLY A 139 0.79 25.35 -6.24
N ILE A 140 1.68 25.04 -5.28
CA ILE A 140 2.89 24.26 -5.51
C ILE A 140 2.56 22.78 -5.27
N THR A 141 2.91 21.93 -6.22
CA THR A 141 2.81 20.47 -6.03
C THR A 141 4.09 19.98 -5.35
N PRO A 142 4.02 19.38 -4.15
CA PRO A 142 5.20 18.82 -3.50
C PRO A 142 5.90 17.82 -4.43
N LEU A 143 7.21 17.96 -4.59
CA LEU A 143 7.97 17.05 -5.44
C LEU A 143 8.07 15.68 -4.78
N THR A 144 7.78 14.62 -5.53
CA THR A 144 8.44 13.33 -5.28
C THR A 144 9.88 13.49 -5.74
N ALA A 145 10.83 13.40 -4.83
CA ALA A 145 12.26 13.59 -5.11
C ALA A 145 12.84 12.56 -6.09
N PHE A 146 12.07 11.57 -6.51
CA PHE A 146 12.47 10.48 -7.40
C PHE A 146 11.31 10.11 -8.32
N THR A 147 11.63 9.45 -9.44
CA THR A 147 10.63 8.70 -10.19
C THR A 147 10.50 7.32 -9.56
N PRO A 148 9.31 6.91 -9.08
CA PRO A 148 9.13 5.59 -8.50
C PRO A 148 9.62 4.48 -9.42
N SER A 149 10.25 3.46 -8.82
CA SER A 149 10.76 2.26 -9.50
C SER A 149 10.32 0.96 -8.82
N LEU A 150 9.85 1.03 -7.58
CA LEU A 150 9.27 -0.12 -6.86
C LEU A 150 7.76 -0.16 -7.09
N GLY A 151 7.16 -1.30 -6.80
CA GLY A 151 5.72 -1.47 -6.78
C GLY A 151 5.24 -1.91 -5.41
N ILE A 152 3.93 -1.90 -5.22
CA ILE A 152 3.26 -2.32 -3.98
C ILE A 152 2.02 -3.17 -4.31
N ASN A 153 1.73 -4.17 -3.49
CA ASN A 153 0.42 -4.82 -3.55
C ASN A 153 -0.60 -4.00 -2.77
N THR A 154 -1.79 -3.95 -3.34
CA THR A 154 -2.98 -3.43 -2.68
C THR A 154 -3.52 -4.41 -1.64
N GLU A 155 -4.50 -3.97 -0.85
CA GLU A 155 -5.36 -4.79 0.00
C GLU A 155 -6.82 -4.66 -0.43
N ALA A 156 -7.64 -5.61 0.04
CA ALA A 156 -9.09 -5.53 -0.13
C ALA A 156 -9.64 -4.23 0.48
N PRO A 157 -10.75 -3.69 -0.05
CA PRO A 157 -11.44 -2.55 0.58
C PRO A 157 -11.75 -2.78 2.06
N GLN A 158 -12.12 -4.01 2.41
CA GLN A 158 -12.26 -4.49 3.78
C GLN A 158 -11.97 -5.98 3.83
N ALA A 159 -10.93 -6.36 4.59
CA ALA A 159 -10.48 -7.74 4.79
C ALA A 159 -11.63 -8.67 5.15
N GLU A 160 -11.65 -9.92 4.67
CA GLU A 160 -12.59 -10.96 5.17
C GLU A 160 -12.43 -11.22 6.68
N GLN A 161 -11.25 -10.96 7.24
CA GLN A 161 -11.00 -11.12 8.67
C GLN A 161 -11.12 -9.78 9.40
N ASP A 162 -12.04 -9.71 10.36
CA ASP A 162 -12.38 -8.49 11.08
C ASP A 162 -11.25 -7.96 12.01
N SER A 163 -10.19 -8.74 12.25
CA SER A 163 -9.07 -8.36 13.11
C SER A 163 -7.92 -7.66 12.36
N ILE A 164 -8.07 -7.39 11.06
CA ILE A 164 -7.02 -6.78 10.24
C ILE A 164 -7.44 -5.35 9.91
N ILE A 165 -6.67 -4.38 10.37
CA ILE A 165 -6.78 -2.98 9.94
C ILE A 165 -6.12 -2.87 8.58
N GLN A 166 -6.82 -2.34 7.60
CA GLN A 166 -6.28 -2.03 6.28
C GLN A 166 -6.40 -0.54 5.99
N SER A 167 -5.60 -0.07 5.05
CA SER A 167 -5.75 1.26 4.47
C SER A 167 -7.15 1.47 3.92
N VAL A 168 -7.73 2.66 4.12
CA VAL A 168 -9.05 3.01 3.58
C VAL A 168 -8.86 3.75 2.25
N PRO A 169 -9.21 3.14 1.11
CA PRO A 169 -8.88 3.70 -0.19
C PRO A 169 -9.87 4.77 -0.68
N PHE A 170 -11.07 4.87 -0.09
CA PHE A 170 -12.17 5.66 -0.64
C PHE A 170 -12.58 6.85 0.21
N ALA A 171 -12.95 7.96 -0.44
CA ALA A 171 -13.50 9.14 0.24
C ALA A 171 -14.95 8.93 0.71
N ASP A 172 -15.71 8.08 0.01
CA ASP A 172 -16.96 7.50 0.52
C ASP A 172 -16.64 6.24 1.32
N LEU A 173 -16.59 6.37 2.66
CA LEU A 173 -16.31 5.26 3.56
C LEU A 173 -17.33 4.13 3.44
N PHE A 174 -18.55 4.39 2.98
CA PHE A 174 -19.55 3.34 2.86
C PHE A 174 -19.14 2.27 1.82
N ARG A 175 -18.25 2.60 0.88
CA ARG A 175 -17.74 1.65 -0.11
C ARG A 175 -17.03 0.45 0.51
N ILE A 176 -16.39 0.60 1.68
CA ILE A 176 -15.69 -0.52 2.32
C ILE A 176 -16.62 -1.45 3.11
N ALA A 177 -17.89 -1.06 3.33
CA ALA A 177 -18.79 -1.82 4.18
C ALA A 177 -19.02 -3.25 3.69
N ARG A 178 -19.28 -4.17 4.63
CA ARG A 178 -19.74 -5.52 4.32
C ARG A 178 -21.05 -5.46 3.52
N PRO A 179 -21.34 -6.47 2.67
CA PRO A 179 -22.67 -6.61 2.12
C PRO A 179 -23.71 -6.73 3.24
N PHE A 180 -24.86 -6.05 3.14
CA PHE A 180 -25.93 -6.17 4.14
C PHE A 180 -26.37 -7.63 4.36
N LYS A 181 -26.32 -8.45 3.31
CA LYS A 181 -26.67 -9.86 3.33
C LYS A 181 -25.82 -10.70 4.29
N ASP A 182 -24.64 -10.24 4.66
CA ASP A 182 -23.75 -10.95 5.56
C ASP A 182 -24.28 -10.96 7.00
N LEU A 183 -24.93 -9.87 7.41
CA LEU A 183 -25.26 -9.60 8.81
C LEU A 183 -26.75 -9.39 9.08
N SER A 184 -27.57 -9.34 8.03
CA SER A 184 -29.02 -9.23 8.10
C SER A 184 -29.69 -10.61 8.04
N CYS A 185 -31.00 -10.64 8.25
CA CYS A 185 -31.78 -11.88 8.31
C CYS A 185 -31.87 -12.54 6.93
N ALA A 186 -31.94 -13.88 6.89
CA ALA A 186 -32.12 -14.62 5.64
C ALA A 186 -33.41 -14.26 4.87
N SER A 187 -34.43 -13.72 5.57
CA SER A 187 -35.67 -13.23 4.97
C SER A 187 -35.55 -11.84 4.33
N THR A 188 -34.42 -11.15 4.51
CA THR A 188 -34.21 -9.82 3.92
C THR A 188 -34.08 -9.96 2.40
N THR A 189 -34.83 -9.15 1.67
CA THR A 189 -34.74 -9.07 0.21
C THR A 189 -33.85 -7.90 -0.21
N TYR A 190 -33.22 -8.03 -1.38
CA TYR A 190 -32.27 -7.05 -1.90
C TYR A 190 -32.55 -6.79 -3.38
N ASP A 191 -32.26 -5.56 -3.83
CA ASP A 191 -32.18 -5.26 -5.26
C ASP A 191 -30.90 -5.81 -5.91
N ALA A 192 -30.73 -5.58 -7.21
CA ALA A 192 -29.58 -6.07 -7.97
C ALA A 192 -28.25 -5.44 -7.54
N GLN A 193 -28.28 -4.29 -6.87
CA GLN A 193 -27.11 -3.57 -6.36
C GLN A 193 -26.78 -3.97 -4.91
N GLY A 194 -27.63 -4.77 -4.27
CA GLY A 194 -27.46 -5.22 -2.89
C GLY A 194 -28.06 -4.28 -1.83
N TRP A 195 -28.94 -3.35 -2.23
CA TRP A 195 -29.69 -2.53 -1.27
C TRP A 195 -30.88 -3.31 -0.71
N PRO A 196 -31.15 -3.23 0.61
CA PRO A 196 -32.30 -3.90 1.21
C PRO A 196 -33.64 -3.33 0.73
N THR A 197 -34.58 -4.20 0.36
CA THR A 197 -35.91 -3.83 -0.17
C THR A 197 -37.09 -4.24 0.73
N SER A 198 -36.85 -5.08 1.74
CA SER A 198 -37.88 -5.48 2.72
C SER A 198 -37.74 -4.71 4.03
N ALA A 199 -38.82 -4.69 4.82
CA ALA A 199 -38.77 -4.18 6.20
C ALA A 199 -37.94 -5.12 7.12
N PRO A 200 -37.28 -4.59 8.17
CA PRO A 200 -36.71 -5.43 9.22
C PRO A 200 -37.82 -6.21 9.96
N THR A 201 -37.47 -7.34 10.57
CA THR A 201 -38.40 -8.08 11.42
C THR A 201 -38.25 -7.65 12.87
N ASN A 202 -39.23 -7.98 13.72
CA ASN A 202 -39.13 -7.73 15.17
C ASN A 202 -37.96 -8.49 15.83
N THR A 203 -37.39 -9.48 15.15
CA THR A 203 -36.34 -10.36 15.68
C THR A 203 -34.96 -10.08 15.11
N CYS A 204 -34.84 -9.27 14.04
CA CYS A 204 -33.56 -9.06 13.37
C CYS A 204 -33.54 -7.78 12.52
N ALA A 205 -32.46 -7.01 12.69
CA ALA A 205 -32.23 -5.75 12.01
C ALA A 205 -31.54 -5.95 10.65
N ILE A 206 -31.80 -5.03 9.72
CA ILE A 206 -31.04 -4.89 8.48
C ILE A 206 -29.78 -4.12 8.84
N ARG A 207 -28.60 -4.74 8.71
CA ARG A 207 -27.35 -4.14 9.20
C ARG A 207 -26.13 -4.50 8.36
N THR A 208 -25.14 -3.63 8.43
CA THR A 208 -23.80 -3.82 7.89
C THR A 208 -22.76 -3.28 8.88
N THR A 209 -21.50 -3.58 8.63
CA THR A 209 -20.35 -3.07 9.38
C THR A 209 -19.27 -2.59 8.44
N LEU A 210 -18.53 -1.59 8.91
CA LEU A 210 -17.37 -1.01 8.24
C LEU A 210 -16.33 -0.60 9.27
N LEU A 211 -15.11 -0.31 8.81
CA LEU A 211 -13.98 0.02 9.70
C LEU A 211 -13.76 -1.08 10.76
N ASN A 212 -13.93 -2.34 10.37
CA ASN A 212 -13.71 -3.47 11.26
C ASN A 212 -12.25 -3.52 11.70
N GLY A 213 -12.05 -3.73 12.99
CA GLY A 213 -10.74 -3.82 13.61
C GLY A 213 -10.00 -2.48 13.69
N ALA A 214 -10.60 -1.32 13.36
CA ALA A 214 -9.92 -0.01 13.34
C ALA A 214 -9.29 0.43 14.68
N ILE A 215 -9.45 -0.38 15.72
CA ILE A 215 -8.70 -0.35 16.97
C ILE A 215 -8.05 -1.72 17.13
N ILE A 216 -6.75 -1.75 17.44
CA ILE A 216 -6.15 -2.90 18.12
C ILE A 216 -6.36 -2.67 19.62
N SER A 217 -7.38 -3.27 20.20
CA SER A 217 -7.49 -3.34 21.65
C SER A 217 -6.34 -4.20 22.14
N SER A 218 -5.55 -3.62 23.03
CA SER A 218 -4.62 -4.35 23.89
C SER A 218 -5.30 -5.47 24.70
N SER A 219 -6.60 -5.73 24.56
CA SER A 219 -7.29 -6.88 25.18
C SER A 219 -7.04 -8.22 24.50
N LEU A 220 -6.34 -8.27 23.36
CA LEU A 220 -5.67 -9.50 22.91
C LEU A 220 -4.24 -9.63 23.49
N LEU A 221 -3.84 -8.68 24.35
CA LEU A 221 -2.60 -8.65 25.12
C LEU A 221 -2.93 -8.50 26.62
N THR A 222 -3.71 -9.41 27.21
CA THR A 222 -3.89 -9.42 28.67
C THR A 222 -2.74 -10.15 29.34
N ASP A 223 -1.99 -9.44 30.17
CA ASP A 223 -0.99 -9.99 31.10
C ASP A 223 -1.65 -10.92 32.14
N PRO A 224 -1.13 -12.14 32.39
CA PRO A 224 -1.58 -12.98 33.49
C PRO A 224 -1.24 -12.45 34.90
N VAL A 225 -0.31 -11.50 35.06
CA VAL A 225 0.19 -11.13 36.40
C VAL A 225 0.20 -9.63 36.76
N ASN A 226 0.44 -8.60 35.92
CA ASN A 226 0.19 -7.14 36.22
C ASN A 226 0.49 -5.99 35.15
N ASN A 227 0.68 -6.17 33.84
CA ASN A 227 1.61 -5.36 33.02
C ASN A 227 1.03 -4.90 31.66
N ARG A 228 0.63 -3.63 31.63
CA ARG A 228 0.05 -2.90 30.49
C ARG A 228 1.03 -2.74 29.31
N ARG A 229 0.58 -3.07 28.10
CA ARG A 229 1.02 -2.42 26.85
C ARG A 229 -0.17 -1.70 26.22
N THR A 230 -0.34 -0.43 26.55
CA THR A 230 -1.25 0.48 25.86
C THR A 230 -0.67 0.80 24.49
N ILE A 231 -1.35 0.39 23.41
CA ILE A 231 -1.13 1.05 22.12
C ILE A 231 -1.54 2.52 22.31
N PRO A 232 -0.69 3.51 21.99
CA PRO A 232 -1.03 4.91 22.12
C PRO A 232 -2.33 5.21 21.38
N ALA A 233 -3.19 6.03 21.99
CA ALA A 233 -4.43 6.49 21.34
C ALA A 233 -4.19 7.16 19.97
N SER A 234 -2.96 7.64 19.71
CA SER A 234 -2.55 8.26 18.46
C SER A 234 -2.57 7.34 17.23
N ARG A 235 -2.41 6.02 17.39
CA ARG A 235 -2.42 5.09 16.24
C ARG A 235 -3.82 4.92 15.61
N TYR A 236 -4.88 5.32 16.31
CA TYR A 236 -6.27 5.12 15.85
C TYR A 236 -6.74 6.22 14.90
N THR A 237 -6.13 7.41 14.96
CA THR A 237 -6.40 8.53 14.04
C THR A 237 -5.69 8.39 12.68
N GLU A 238 -4.92 7.33 12.47
CA GLU A 238 -4.01 7.16 11.33
C GLU A 238 -4.58 6.33 10.16
N VAL A 239 -5.85 5.92 10.24
CA VAL A 239 -6.54 5.15 9.18
C VAL A 239 -7.55 6.05 8.43
N VAL A 240 -8.38 6.78 9.18
CA VAL A 240 -9.29 7.83 8.72
C VAL A 240 -9.36 8.93 9.80
N PRO A 241 -9.66 10.19 9.45
CA PRO A 241 -9.70 11.26 10.45
C PRO A 241 -10.86 11.10 11.44
N GLU A 242 -10.63 11.33 12.73
CA GLU A 242 -11.73 11.55 13.66
C GLU A 242 -12.45 12.86 13.36
N GLY A 243 -13.73 12.95 13.74
CA GLY A 243 -14.49 14.19 13.64
C GLY A 243 -15.86 14.01 13.01
N ARG A 244 -16.37 15.09 12.41
CA ARG A 244 -17.74 15.16 11.89
C ARG A 244 -17.83 14.72 10.44
N TYR A 245 -18.59 13.68 10.20
CA TYR A 245 -18.87 13.13 8.87
C TYR A 245 -20.28 13.50 8.41
N THR A 246 -20.45 13.60 7.10
CA THR A 246 -21.76 13.77 6.48
C THR A 246 -22.21 12.44 5.91
N VAL A 247 -23.41 11.98 6.29
CA VAL A 247 -24.03 10.80 5.68
C VAL A 247 -25.11 11.27 4.72
N LEU A 248 -25.02 10.88 3.45
CA LEU A 248 -26.03 11.15 2.43
C LEU A 248 -26.75 9.84 2.10
N TYR A 249 -28.06 9.88 1.91
CA TYR A 249 -28.85 8.73 1.52
C TYR A 249 -30.15 9.15 0.81
N GLU A 250 -30.73 8.21 0.08
CA GLU A 250 -32.05 8.34 -0.54
C GLU A 250 -33.05 7.45 0.18
N GLY A 251 -34.35 7.76 0.06
CA GLY A 251 -35.43 6.94 0.59
C GLY A 251 -35.90 7.32 2.00
N GLU A 252 -36.85 6.53 2.50
CA GLU A 252 -37.53 6.73 3.78
C GLU A 252 -37.20 5.62 4.77
N GLY A 253 -36.80 6.04 5.97
CA GLY A 253 -36.44 5.14 7.06
C GLY A 253 -35.58 5.85 8.08
N THR A 254 -34.84 5.08 8.86
CA THR A 254 -33.91 5.62 9.86
C THR A 254 -32.62 4.82 9.83
N LEU A 255 -31.51 5.53 9.66
CA LEU A 255 -30.18 4.97 9.89
C LEU A 255 -29.87 4.99 11.40
N VAL A 256 -29.34 3.90 11.93
CA VAL A 256 -28.90 3.80 13.32
C VAL A 256 -27.42 3.48 13.30
N TYR A 257 -26.65 4.34 13.96
CA TYR A 257 -25.19 4.23 14.04
C TYR A 257 -24.80 3.70 15.42
N GLY A 258 -23.77 2.87 15.46
CA GLY A 258 -23.24 2.32 16.71
C GLY A 258 -21.72 2.29 16.74
N ASN A 259 -21.20 2.02 17.94
CA ASN A 259 -19.77 1.93 18.24
C ASN A 259 -19.01 3.20 17.87
N TYR A 260 -18.17 3.18 16.82
CA TYR A 260 -17.35 4.34 16.42
C TYR A 260 -18.15 5.55 15.95
N ALA A 261 -19.42 5.40 15.61
CA ALA A 261 -20.23 6.48 15.05
C ALA A 261 -21.40 6.84 15.96
N GLN A 262 -21.57 8.14 16.21
CA GLN A 262 -22.69 8.70 16.95
C GLN A 262 -23.45 9.71 16.10
N LEU A 263 -24.78 9.60 16.06
CA LEU A 263 -25.65 10.59 15.42
C LEU A 263 -25.56 11.94 16.15
N VAL A 264 -25.30 13.01 15.40
CA VAL A 264 -25.32 14.40 15.89
C VAL A 264 -26.63 15.07 15.52
N SER A 265 -27.04 14.98 14.26
CA SER A 265 -28.29 15.56 13.78
C SER A 265 -28.80 14.84 12.53
N ARG A 266 -30.10 14.96 12.28
CA ARG A 266 -30.77 14.34 11.13
C ARG A 266 -31.63 15.36 10.39
N SER A 267 -31.60 15.26 9.07
CA SER A 267 -32.50 15.90 8.13
C SER A 267 -32.86 14.91 7.01
N PRO A 268 -33.93 15.13 6.23
CA PRO A 268 -34.29 14.24 5.13
C PRO A 268 -33.11 13.99 4.17
N GLY A 269 -32.73 12.73 3.99
CA GLY A 269 -31.62 12.31 3.11
C GLY A 269 -30.21 12.68 3.59
N ARG A 270 -30.08 13.23 4.81
CA ARG A 270 -28.79 13.69 5.34
C ARG A 270 -28.71 13.59 6.85
N ASP A 271 -27.73 12.83 7.34
CA ASP A 271 -27.35 12.83 8.75
C ASP A 271 -25.95 13.47 8.94
N LEU A 272 -25.71 14.04 10.10
CA LEU A 272 -24.37 14.35 10.60
C LEU A 272 -24.04 13.37 11.70
N ILE A 273 -22.88 12.73 11.60
CA ILE A 273 -22.37 11.80 12.62
C ILE A 273 -20.98 12.26 13.06
N ASP A 274 -20.64 12.02 14.33
CA ASP A 274 -19.26 12.12 14.79
C ASP A 274 -18.66 10.70 14.81
N ILE A 275 -17.48 10.53 14.20
CA ILE A 275 -16.69 9.31 14.27
C ILE A 275 -15.55 9.51 15.27
N LYS A 276 -15.47 8.61 16.25
CA LYS A 276 -14.43 8.59 17.30
C LYS A 276 -14.01 7.16 17.61
N PHE A 277 -12.70 6.95 17.76
CA PHE A 277 -12.11 5.68 18.13
C PHE A 277 -11.83 5.61 19.64
N THR A 278 -11.64 6.75 20.30
CA THR A 278 -11.45 6.80 21.75
C THR A 278 -12.77 6.58 22.51
N GLY A 279 -12.75 5.72 23.55
CA GLY A 279 -13.90 5.51 24.44
C GLY A 279 -14.99 4.55 23.93
N ALA A 280 -14.83 3.95 22.75
CA ALA A 280 -15.68 2.85 22.30
C ALA A 280 -15.57 1.67 23.27
N ALA A 281 -16.69 1.02 23.61
CA ALA A 281 -16.66 -0.15 24.47
C ALA A 281 -15.74 -1.22 23.84
N VAL A 282 -14.75 -1.69 24.61
CA VAL A 282 -13.66 -2.64 24.25
C VAL A 282 -14.13 -3.95 23.56
N ARG A 283 -15.44 -4.18 23.39
CA ARG A 283 -15.99 -5.42 22.86
C ARG A 283 -16.42 -5.39 21.38
N LEU A 284 -16.55 -4.23 20.72
CA LEU A 284 -16.95 -4.17 19.30
C LEU A 284 -16.14 -3.11 18.54
N GLU A 285 -14.99 -3.52 18.02
CA GLU A 285 -14.04 -2.67 17.28
C GLU A 285 -14.44 -2.48 15.82
N ARG A 286 -15.56 -1.79 15.58
CA ARG A 286 -16.07 -1.52 14.22
C ARG A 286 -17.07 -0.39 14.25
N MET A 287 -17.41 0.17 13.09
CA MET A 287 -18.60 1.00 12.93
C MET A 287 -19.79 0.11 12.57
N ASP A 288 -20.87 0.19 13.35
CA ASP A 288 -22.13 -0.51 13.06
C ASP A 288 -23.10 0.46 12.37
N LEU A 289 -23.76 -0.02 11.31
CA LEU A 289 -24.85 0.69 10.65
C LEU A 289 -26.06 -0.24 10.51
N SER A 290 -27.20 0.18 11.04
CA SER A 290 -28.48 -0.51 10.87
C SER A 290 -29.51 0.38 10.19
N ILE A 291 -30.43 -0.24 9.46
CA ILE A 291 -31.53 0.43 8.75
C ILE A 291 -32.85 -0.01 9.38
N THR A 292 -33.63 0.96 9.83
CA THR A 292 -35.06 0.79 10.09
C THR A 292 -35.82 1.24 8.85
N VAL A 293 -36.31 0.28 8.06
CA VAL A 293 -37.14 0.56 6.88
C VAL A 293 -38.58 0.74 7.33
N ASN A 294 -39.09 1.96 7.20
CA ASN A 294 -40.48 2.28 7.55
C ASN A 294 -41.40 2.35 6.32
N ASN A 295 -40.83 2.39 5.11
CA ASN A 295 -41.56 2.39 3.84
C ASN A 295 -40.85 1.49 2.81
N VAL A 296 -41.41 0.30 2.56
CA VAL A 296 -40.84 -0.67 1.61
C VAL A 296 -40.94 -0.24 0.14
N ASN A 297 -41.80 0.72 -0.18
CA ASN A 297 -41.92 1.27 -1.54
C ASN A 297 -40.89 2.38 -1.82
N ASN A 298 -40.26 2.90 -0.78
CA ASN A 298 -39.22 3.92 -0.87
C ASN A 298 -38.09 3.59 0.13
N PRO A 299 -37.43 2.43 0.02
CA PRO A 299 -36.45 1.99 1.01
C PRO A 299 -35.18 2.84 0.97
N ILE A 300 -34.45 2.86 2.09
CA ILE A 300 -33.17 3.56 2.14
C ILE A 300 -32.16 2.91 1.19
N LYS A 301 -31.53 3.72 0.35
CA LYS A 301 -30.47 3.33 -0.59
C LYS A 301 -29.46 4.45 -0.82
N ASN A 302 -28.43 4.17 -1.61
CA ASN A 302 -27.41 5.14 -2.02
C ASN A 302 -26.71 5.83 -0.83
N ILE A 303 -26.54 5.10 0.28
CA ILE A 303 -25.83 5.55 1.47
C ILE A 303 -24.38 5.89 1.11
N ARG A 304 -23.93 7.06 1.57
CA ARG A 304 -22.55 7.55 1.45
C ARG A 304 -22.13 8.09 2.79
N ILE A 305 -20.94 7.71 3.26
CA ILE A 305 -20.36 8.24 4.51
C ILE A 305 -19.14 9.06 4.11
N VAL A 306 -19.31 10.37 4.11
CA VAL A 306 -18.39 11.33 3.51
C VAL A 306 -17.48 11.94 4.57
N MET A 307 -16.16 11.84 4.32
CA MET A 307 -15.13 12.35 5.21
C MET A 307 -15.12 13.88 5.37
N PRO A 308 -14.63 14.43 6.50
CA PRO A 308 -14.53 15.86 6.71
C PRO A 308 -13.48 16.52 5.81
N GLY A 309 -13.74 17.77 5.46
CA GLY A 309 -12.85 18.60 4.64
C GLY A 309 -13.10 18.44 3.14
N GLY A 310 -12.04 18.59 2.35
CA GLY A 310 -12.09 18.52 0.90
C GLY A 310 -10.70 18.41 0.27
N VAL A 311 -10.63 18.65 -1.02
CA VAL A 311 -9.37 18.73 -1.79
C VAL A 311 -9.33 20.06 -2.54
N CYS A 312 -8.15 20.42 -3.06
CA CYS A 312 -8.03 21.53 -4.00
C CYS A 312 -8.17 20.98 -5.43
N GLU A 313 -8.90 21.69 -6.29
CA GLU A 313 -9.02 21.37 -7.71
C GLU A 313 -7.64 21.16 -8.35
N GLY A 314 -7.44 20.01 -9.01
CA GLY A 314 -6.16 19.63 -9.62
C GLY A 314 -5.16 18.97 -8.68
N ASN A 315 -5.41 18.95 -7.37
CA ASN A 315 -4.57 18.26 -6.38
C ASN A 315 -5.38 17.33 -5.48
N PRO A 316 -5.63 16.08 -5.92
CA PRO A 316 -6.41 15.11 -5.17
C PRO A 316 -5.60 14.38 -4.08
N PHE A 317 -4.31 14.66 -3.93
CA PHE A 317 -3.40 13.93 -3.04
C PHE A 317 -3.33 14.51 -1.63
N VAL A 318 -3.86 15.72 -1.44
CA VAL A 318 -3.80 16.41 -0.14
C VAL A 318 -5.22 16.75 0.30
N ARG A 319 -5.59 16.25 1.47
CA ARG A 319 -6.83 16.65 2.14
C ARG A 319 -6.60 17.98 2.84
N VAL A 320 -7.52 18.92 2.63
CA VAL A 320 -7.52 20.21 3.33
C VAL A 320 -8.77 20.35 4.18
N ALA A 321 -8.64 21.02 5.33
CA ALA A 321 -9.73 21.14 6.29
C ALA A 321 -10.90 21.99 5.77
N ASN A 322 -10.62 23.05 5.01
CA ASN A 322 -11.60 24.00 4.52
C ASN A 322 -11.00 24.85 3.37
N ALA A 323 -11.78 25.82 2.89
CA ALA A 323 -11.41 26.67 1.75
C ALA A 323 -10.12 27.50 1.94
N ALA A 324 -9.70 27.77 3.18
CA ALA A 324 -8.46 28.50 3.44
C ALA A 324 -7.20 27.68 3.09
N GLY A 325 -7.30 26.34 3.02
CA GLY A 325 -6.19 25.48 2.62
C GLY A 325 -5.99 25.37 1.10
N CYS A 326 -6.77 26.09 0.30
CA CYS A 326 -6.66 26.07 -1.16
C CYS A 326 -6.49 27.48 -1.74
N PRO A 327 -5.94 27.60 -2.96
CA PRO A 327 -6.05 28.82 -3.73
C PRO A 327 -7.52 29.25 -3.86
N ALA A 328 -7.76 30.57 -3.91
CA ALA A 328 -9.09 31.14 -3.90
C ALA A 328 -10.00 30.52 -4.98
N GLY A 329 -11.17 30.02 -4.55
CA GLY A 329 -12.17 29.40 -5.44
C GLY A 329 -11.84 27.98 -5.91
N LYS A 330 -10.75 27.36 -5.44
CA LYS A 330 -10.32 26.01 -5.84
C LYS A 330 -10.70 24.89 -4.87
N TYR A 331 -11.28 25.24 -3.71
CA TYR A 331 -11.67 24.24 -2.72
C TYR A 331 -12.90 23.44 -3.16
N GLN A 332 -12.79 22.12 -3.11
CA GLN A 332 -13.85 21.16 -3.38
C GLN A 332 -14.16 20.39 -2.09
N ALA A 333 -15.18 20.83 -1.37
CA ALA A 333 -15.65 20.14 -0.17
C ALA A 333 -16.15 18.73 -0.54
N PHE A 334 -15.77 17.71 0.25
CA PHE A 334 -16.23 16.35 -0.01
C PHE A 334 -17.75 16.23 0.10
N ALA A 335 -18.34 16.84 1.13
CA ALA A 335 -19.78 16.78 1.37
C ALA A 335 -20.62 17.33 0.20
N ASP A 336 -20.12 18.37 -0.47
CA ASP A 336 -20.80 18.99 -1.61
C ASP A 336 -20.51 18.26 -2.92
N THR A 337 -19.32 17.70 -3.08
CA THR A 337 -18.88 17.04 -4.31
C THR A 337 -19.41 15.61 -4.41
N LEU A 338 -19.47 14.89 -3.29
CA LEU A 338 -19.91 13.49 -3.23
C LEU A 338 -21.43 13.30 -3.22
N VAL A 339 -22.20 14.37 -3.47
CA VAL A 339 -23.56 14.26 -4.02
C VAL A 339 -23.55 13.61 -5.41
N ASN A 340 -22.42 13.69 -6.13
CA ASN A 340 -22.07 12.77 -7.19
C ASN A 340 -21.06 11.75 -6.64
N ARG A 341 -21.53 10.52 -6.34
CA ARG A 341 -20.78 9.51 -5.57
C ARG A 341 -19.37 9.22 -6.07
N ASN A 342 -19.14 9.35 -7.38
CA ASN A 342 -17.87 8.99 -8.01
C ASN A 342 -17.05 10.22 -8.45
N ALA A 343 -17.45 11.45 -8.07
CA ALA A 343 -16.71 12.66 -8.43
C ALA A 343 -15.33 12.73 -7.73
N ILE A 344 -15.22 12.20 -6.51
CA ILE A 344 -13.94 11.98 -5.82
C ILE A 344 -13.93 10.55 -5.27
N VAL A 345 -13.29 9.63 -5.98
CA VAL A 345 -13.35 8.21 -5.61
C VAL A 345 -12.45 7.92 -4.40
N PHE A 346 -11.21 8.41 -4.44
CA PHE A 346 -10.17 7.98 -3.51
C PHE A 346 -9.99 8.93 -2.33
N ASN A 347 -9.62 8.35 -1.20
CA ASN A 347 -9.09 9.05 -0.05
C ASN A 347 -7.74 9.70 -0.44
N PRO A 348 -7.54 11.02 -0.27
CA PRO A 348 -6.27 11.68 -0.58
C PRO A 348 -5.06 11.07 0.13
N ASP A 349 -5.22 10.66 1.39
CA ASP A 349 -4.14 10.06 2.18
C ASP A 349 -3.71 8.72 1.57
N TYR A 350 -4.66 7.98 0.99
CA TYR A 350 -4.39 6.74 0.27
C TYR A 350 -3.59 7.00 -1.00
N LEU A 351 -4.02 7.98 -1.80
CA LEU A 351 -3.28 8.38 -3.00
C LEU A 351 -1.88 8.88 -2.67
N ASN A 352 -1.73 9.62 -1.58
CA ASN A 352 -0.45 10.16 -1.14
C ASN A 352 0.54 9.07 -0.73
N PHE A 353 0.07 7.95 -0.17
CA PHE A 353 0.92 6.78 0.04
C PHE A 353 1.22 6.06 -1.29
N MET A 354 0.20 5.85 -2.12
CA MET A 354 0.32 5.03 -3.33
C MET A 354 1.15 5.69 -4.44
N LYS A 355 1.28 7.04 -4.45
CA LYS A 355 2.07 7.78 -5.45
C LYS A 355 3.56 7.41 -5.46
N ASP A 356 4.06 6.81 -4.38
CA ASP A 356 5.47 6.45 -4.23
C ASP A 356 5.84 5.15 -4.95
N PHE A 357 4.88 4.53 -5.65
CA PHE A 357 5.04 3.25 -6.33
C PHE A 357 4.69 3.35 -7.82
N ARG A 358 5.56 2.78 -8.65
CA ARG A 358 5.43 2.78 -10.12
C ARG A 358 4.41 1.78 -10.61
N VAL A 359 4.30 0.65 -9.93
CA VAL A 359 3.40 -0.45 -10.26
C VAL A 359 2.51 -0.76 -9.06
N VAL A 360 1.21 -0.87 -9.30
CA VAL A 360 0.21 -1.18 -8.28
C VAL A 360 -0.45 -2.50 -8.64
N ARG A 361 -0.23 -3.54 -7.84
CA ARG A 361 -0.84 -4.86 -8.05
C ARG A 361 -2.19 -4.94 -7.37
N MET A 362 -3.23 -5.08 -8.18
CA MET A 362 -4.64 -4.96 -7.82
C MET A 362 -5.22 -6.23 -7.17
N MET A 363 -4.42 -7.30 -7.07
CA MET A 363 -4.82 -8.64 -6.64
C MET A 363 -5.82 -8.65 -5.48
N ASN A 364 -5.48 -8.05 -4.34
CA ASN A 364 -6.36 -8.06 -3.17
C ASN A 364 -7.48 -7.00 -3.28
N LEU A 365 -7.20 -5.84 -3.90
CA LEU A 365 -8.22 -4.81 -4.12
C LEU A 365 -9.41 -5.35 -4.93
N MET A 366 -9.16 -6.26 -5.85
CA MET A 366 -10.17 -6.96 -6.65
C MET A 366 -10.55 -8.35 -6.13
N GLU A 367 -10.05 -8.74 -4.95
CA GLU A 367 -10.25 -10.06 -4.32
C GLU A 367 -9.94 -11.27 -5.21
N ALA A 368 -9.00 -11.15 -6.16
CA ALA A 368 -8.72 -12.17 -7.19
C ALA A 368 -7.95 -13.42 -6.70
N SER A 369 -7.53 -13.49 -5.43
CA SER A 369 -6.70 -14.56 -4.86
C SER A 369 -7.37 -15.33 -3.71
N PRO A 370 -8.53 -15.95 -3.91
CA PRO A 370 -9.30 -16.57 -2.84
C PRO A 370 -8.64 -17.86 -2.37
N ARG A 371 -8.75 -18.14 -1.07
CA ARG A 371 -8.47 -19.48 -0.54
C ARG A 371 -9.52 -20.48 -1.01
N ASN A 372 -9.18 -21.76 -1.01
CA ASN A 372 -10.13 -22.81 -1.38
C ASN A 372 -11.32 -22.84 -0.41
N PRO A 373 -12.54 -22.50 -0.88
CA PRO A 373 -13.74 -22.52 -0.04
C PRO A 373 -14.53 -23.84 -0.19
N CYS A 374 -14.11 -24.72 -1.10
CA CYS A 374 -14.79 -25.96 -1.40
C CYS A 374 -14.50 -27.03 -0.33
N THR A 375 -15.54 -27.71 0.11
CA THR A 375 -15.48 -28.78 1.12
C THR A 375 -16.01 -30.10 0.55
N GLY A 376 -15.78 -31.21 1.25
CA GLY A 376 -16.19 -32.54 0.80
C GLY A 376 -15.16 -33.22 -0.11
N SER A 377 -15.61 -34.17 -0.93
CA SER A 377 -14.78 -34.96 -1.84
C SER A 377 -15.56 -35.38 -3.10
N GLY A 378 -14.87 -35.94 -4.08
CA GLY A 378 -15.48 -36.47 -5.31
C GLY A 378 -16.13 -35.41 -6.19
N ASP A 379 -17.24 -35.75 -6.83
CA ASP A 379 -17.91 -34.91 -7.84
C ASP A 379 -18.46 -33.61 -7.28
N ALA A 380 -18.96 -33.61 -6.04
CA ALA A 380 -19.45 -32.40 -5.39
C ALA A 380 -18.33 -31.38 -5.16
N TYR A 381 -17.17 -31.84 -4.71
CA TYR A 381 -15.98 -31.00 -4.55
C TYR A 381 -15.51 -30.45 -5.92
N ASN A 382 -15.43 -31.30 -6.94
CA ASN A 382 -15.03 -30.88 -8.28
C ASN A 382 -16.02 -29.90 -8.91
N THR A 383 -17.32 -30.10 -8.69
CA THR A 383 -18.36 -29.16 -9.14
C THR A 383 -18.18 -27.80 -8.48
N CYS A 384 -17.86 -27.76 -7.19
CA CYS A 384 -17.55 -26.50 -6.50
C CYS A 384 -16.27 -25.85 -7.05
N LEU A 385 -15.20 -26.65 -7.18
CA LEU A 385 -13.86 -26.21 -7.55
C LEU A 385 -13.82 -25.62 -8.96
N LEU A 386 -14.57 -26.20 -9.89
CA LEU A 386 -14.48 -25.89 -11.33
C LEU A 386 -15.58 -24.94 -11.82
N GLN A 387 -16.29 -24.24 -10.92
CA GLN A 387 -17.28 -23.24 -11.32
C GLN A 387 -16.64 -22.15 -12.18
N ASP A 388 -17.29 -21.75 -13.27
CA ASP A 388 -16.82 -20.66 -14.12
C ASP A 388 -17.17 -19.28 -13.54
N PHE A 389 -16.28 -18.32 -13.76
CA PHE A 389 -16.47 -16.91 -13.42
C PHE A 389 -16.68 -16.08 -14.70
N THR A 390 -17.88 -15.51 -14.83
CA THR A 390 -18.36 -14.77 -16.01
C THR A 390 -18.27 -13.27 -15.82
N TRP A 391 -18.31 -12.50 -16.92
CA TRP A 391 -18.23 -11.04 -16.86
C TRP A 391 -19.29 -10.41 -15.94
N ALA A 392 -20.51 -10.96 -15.95
CA ALA A 392 -21.63 -10.42 -15.17
C ALA A 392 -21.47 -10.57 -13.65
N GLN A 393 -20.58 -11.45 -13.18
CA GLN A 393 -20.39 -11.79 -11.76
C GLN A 393 -19.37 -10.91 -11.02
N ARG A 394 -18.63 -10.05 -11.73
CA ARG A 394 -17.67 -9.12 -11.12
C ARG A 394 -18.34 -8.03 -10.28
N ALA A 395 -17.56 -7.38 -9.43
CA ALA A 395 -17.94 -6.15 -8.76
C ALA A 395 -18.19 -5.01 -9.76
N LYS A 396 -19.23 -4.21 -9.51
CA LYS A 396 -19.70 -3.11 -10.36
C LYS A 396 -19.71 -1.80 -9.60
N LEU A 397 -19.55 -0.68 -10.32
CA LEU A 397 -19.63 0.67 -9.73
C LEU A 397 -20.95 0.93 -8.99
N THR A 398 -22.03 0.31 -9.47
CA THR A 398 -23.39 0.42 -8.93
C THR A 398 -23.62 -0.40 -7.68
N ASP A 399 -22.76 -1.36 -7.36
CA ASP A 399 -22.93 -2.19 -6.16
C ASP A 399 -22.90 -1.30 -4.92
N ALA A 400 -23.77 -1.60 -3.95
CA ALA A 400 -23.94 -0.81 -2.74
C ALA A 400 -22.61 -0.66 -1.98
N THR A 401 -21.86 -1.76 -1.90
CA THR A 401 -20.57 -1.88 -1.20
C THR A 401 -19.58 -2.74 -1.99
N TRP A 402 -18.29 -2.56 -1.69
CA TRP A 402 -17.15 -3.25 -2.29
C TRP A 402 -16.31 -4.02 -1.27
N GLY A 403 -16.68 -3.99 0.02
CA GLY A 403 -16.03 -4.80 1.05
C GLY A 403 -16.24 -6.30 0.84
N GLY A 404 -15.23 -7.09 1.22
CA GLY A 404 -15.28 -8.54 1.06
C GLY A 404 -16.36 -9.21 1.90
N SER A 405 -16.62 -10.48 1.63
CA SER A 405 -17.67 -11.24 2.31
C SER A 405 -17.15 -12.56 2.87
N ALA A 406 -17.14 -12.69 4.20
CA ALA A 406 -16.83 -13.94 4.88
C ALA A 406 -18.07 -14.84 5.09
N SER A 407 -19.26 -14.40 4.71
CA SER A 407 -20.50 -15.10 5.03
C SER A 407 -20.72 -16.33 4.13
N ALA A 408 -20.66 -17.53 4.72
CA ALA A 408 -20.98 -18.78 4.04
C ALA A 408 -22.45 -18.86 3.56
N ASN A 409 -23.31 -17.94 3.97
CA ASN A 409 -24.70 -17.84 3.50
C ASN A 409 -24.81 -17.26 2.07
N ASN A 410 -23.73 -16.67 1.55
CA ASN A 410 -23.67 -16.17 0.20
C ASN A 410 -23.19 -17.25 -0.77
N PRO A 411 -23.79 -17.35 -1.97
CA PRO A 411 -23.25 -18.17 -3.05
C PRO A 411 -21.78 -17.84 -3.29
N LEU A 412 -20.97 -18.88 -3.52
CA LEU A 412 -19.51 -18.76 -3.59
C LEU A 412 -19.06 -17.67 -4.58
N LEU A 413 -19.56 -17.70 -5.82
CA LEU A 413 -19.17 -16.72 -6.83
C LEU A 413 -19.62 -15.29 -6.50
N GLN A 414 -20.67 -15.09 -5.68
CA GLN A 414 -21.06 -13.77 -5.20
C GLN A 414 -20.15 -13.24 -4.09
N ARG A 415 -19.47 -14.13 -3.36
CA ARG A 415 -18.39 -13.75 -2.42
C ARG A 415 -17.14 -13.39 -3.18
N TYR A 416 -16.78 -14.20 -4.18
CA TYR A 416 -15.58 -14.00 -4.98
C TYR A 416 -15.65 -12.79 -5.92
N GLY A 417 -16.84 -12.46 -6.42
CA GLY A 417 -17.06 -11.27 -7.25
C GLY A 417 -17.11 -9.93 -6.50
N ARG A 418 -16.48 -9.84 -5.32
CA ARG A 418 -16.38 -8.62 -4.51
C ARG A 418 -15.08 -7.86 -4.80
N GLY A 419 -14.70 -6.92 -3.93
CA GLY A 419 -13.60 -5.99 -4.16
C GLY A 419 -14.00 -4.75 -4.98
N ALA A 420 -13.01 -3.89 -5.25
CA ALA A 420 -13.20 -2.70 -6.04
C ALA A 420 -13.41 -3.04 -7.53
N PRO A 421 -14.42 -2.42 -8.19
CA PRO A 421 -14.68 -2.62 -9.61
C PRO A 421 -13.47 -2.30 -10.50
N LEU A 422 -13.40 -2.92 -11.68
CA LEU A 422 -12.35 -2.68 -12.68
C LEU A 422 -12.21 -1.19 -13.02
N GLU A 423 -13.35 -0.51 -13.13
CA GLU A 423 -13.43 0.91 -13.42
C GLU A 423 -12.68 1.75 -12.37
N VAL A 424 -12.73 1.34 -11.11
CA VAL A 424 -12.02 1.98 -9.99
C VAL A 424 -10.53 1.65 -10.04
N GLN A 425 -10.16 0.42 -10.36
CA GLN A 425 -8.74 0.04 -10.47
C GLN A 425 -8.02 0.81 -11.59
N VAL A 426 -8.67 0.98 -12.75
CA VAL A 426 -8.15 1.80 -13.85
C VAL A 426 -8.08 3.28 -13.46
N ALA A 427 -9.11 3.80 -12.76
CA ALA A 427 -9.10 5.17 -12.25
C ALA A 427 -7.93 5.41 -11.28
N LEU A 428 -7.65 4.45 -10.38
CA LEU A 428 -6.51 4.53 -9.45
C LEU A 428 -5.19 4.62 -10.22
N ALA A 429 -4.96 3.72 -11.18
CA ALA A 429 -3.77 3.72 -12.01
C ALA A 429 -3.59 5.04 -12.78
N ASN A 430 -4.66 5.54 -13.39
CA ASN A 430 -4.66 6.79 -14.14
C ASN A 430 -4.34 8.00 -13.25
N GLN A 431 -4.93 8.05 -12.05
CA GLN A 431 -4.75 9.15 -11.11
C GLN A 431 -3.34 9.17 -10.50
N LEU A 432 -2.79 8.00 -10.19
CA LEU A 432 -1.42 7.84 -9.71
C LEU A 432 -0.37 7.98 -10.82
N LYS A 433 -0.77 7.85 -12.08
CA LYS A 433 0.14 7.62 -13.23
C LYS A 433 1.05 6.40 -13.00
N ALA A 434 0.50 5.37 -12.34
CA ALA A 434 1.17 4.12 -12.03
C ALA A 434 0.65 3.00 -12.94
N HIS A 435 1.52 2.05 -13.31
CA HIS A 435 1.12 0.90 -14.11
C HIS A 435 0.29 -0.08 -13.25
N PRO A 436 -0.90 -0.51 -13.71
CA PRO A 436 -1.66 -1.51 -12.99
C PRO A 436 -1.11 -2.92 -13.28
N TRP A 437 -1.07 -3.76 -12.26
CA TRP A 437 -0.88 -5.20 -12.38
C TRP A 437 -2.15 -5.93 -11.96
N PHE A 438 -2.80 -6.56 -12.94
CA PHE A 438 -4.05 -7.28 -12.79
C PHE A 438 -3.79 -8.78 -12.67
N ASN A 439 -4.45 -9.40 -11.68
CA ASN A 439 -4.53 -10.84 -11.55
C ASN A 439 -5.88 -11.29 -12.10
N ILE A 440 -5.85 -12.01 -13.22
CA ILE A 440 -7.08 -12.52 -13.83
C ILE A 440 -7.61 -13.68 -12.98
N PRO A 441 -8.91 -13.68 -12.61
CA PRO A 441 -9.51 -14.77 -11.84
C PRO A 441 -9.20 -16.15 -12.46
N HIS A 442 -8.83 -17.11 -11.61
CA HIS A 442 -8.35 -18.43 -12.04
C HIS A 442 -9.35 -19.21 -12.91
N ASN A 443 -10.64 -19.01 -12.67
CA ASN A 443 -11.77 -19.63 -13.36
C ASN A 443 -12.51 -18.65 -14.30
N ALA A 444 -11.86 -17.54 -14.69
CA ALA A 444 -12.44 -16.60 -15.65
C ALA A 444 -12.66 -17.25 -17.02
N THR A 445 -13.88 -17.06 -17.54
CA THR A 445 -14.24 -17.37 -18.93
C THR A 445 -13.49 -16.47 -19.92
N ASP A 446 -13.36 -16.88 -21.18
CA ASP A 446 -12.74 -16.06 -22.23
C ASP A 446 -13.51 -14.76 -22.48
N GLU A 447 -14.85 -14.78 -22.31
CA GLU A 447 -15.69 -13.58 -22.33
C GLU A 447 -15.24 -12.58 -21.27
N TYR A 448 -15.12 -13.01 -20.00
CA TYR A 448 -14.64 -12.16 -18.91
C TYR A 448 -13.30 -11.52 -19.27
N VAL A 449 -12.34 -12.32 -19.77
CA VAL A 449 -10.99 -11.84 -20.08
C VAL A 449 -11.01 -10.81 -21.20
N THR A 450 -11.81 -11.05 -22.24
CA THR A 450 -11.93 -10.16 -23.39
C THR A 450 -12.57 -8.82 -23.00
N GLU A 451 -13.69 -8.84 -22.27
CA GLU A 451 -14.36 -7.63 -21.81
C GLU A 451 -13.50 -6.83 -20.82
N PHE A 452 -12.76 -7.52 -19.95
CA PHE A 452 -11.79 -6.89 -19.06
C PHE A 452 -10.70 -6.18 -19.87
N ALA A 453 -10.07 -6.87 -20.82
CA ALA A 453 -9.00 -6.32 -21.63
C ALA A 453 -9.47 -5.13 -22.48
N ASN A 454 -10.65 -5.22 -23.11
CA ASN A 454 -11.25 -4.12 -23.87
C ASN A 454 -11.44 -2.87 -23.01
N TYR A 455 -12.04 -3.03 -21.82
CA TYR A 455 -12.24 -1.90 -20.92
C TYR A 455 -10.91 -1.25 -20.51
N VAL A 456 -9.88 -2.05 -20.18
CA VAL A 456 -8.57 -1.49 -19.82
C VAL A 456 -7.91 -0.81 -21.02
N GLY A 457 -7.97 -1.40 -22.21
CA GLY A 457 -7.42 -0.82 -23.44
C GLY A 457 -8.00 0.57 -23.72
N ASP A 458 -9.33 0.70 -23.58
CA ASP A 458 -10.08 1.93 -23.86
C ASP A 458 -9.91 3.02 -22.78
N ASN A 459 -9.71 2.63 -21.52
CA ASN A 459 -9.80 3.56 -20.38
C ASN A 459 -8.47 3.80 -19.65
N LEU A 460 -7.45 2.97 -19.84
CA LEU A 460 -6.13 3.19 -19.25
C LEU A 460 -5.39 4.28 -20.03
N ASN A 461 -4.78 5.23 -19.32
CA ASN A 461 -4.00 6.31 -19.93
C ASN A 461 -2.90 5.75 -20.87
N ALA A 462 -2.74 6.37 -22.05
CA ALA A 462 -1.86 5.86 -23.11
C ALA A 462 -0.38 5.67 -22.69
N GLY A 463 0.11 6.47 -21.73
CA GLY A 463 1.46 6.34 -21.17
C GLY A 463 1.64 5.20 -20.17
N LEU A 464 0.59 4.42 -19.86
CA LEU A 464 0.62 3.33 -18.89
C LEU A 464 0.52 1.97 -19.59
N LYS A 465 1.22 0.98 -19.00
CA LYS A 465 1.23 -0.42 -19.41
C LYS A 465 0.39 -1.28 -18.47
N ALA A 466 -0.44 -2.17 -19.01
CA ALA A 466 -1.16 -3.17 -18.26
C ALA A 466 -0.28 -4.39 -18.02
N HIS A 467 -0.01 -4.70 -16.75
CA HIS A 467 0.67 -5.92 -16.34
C HIS A 467 -0.37 -7.01 -16.09
N ILE A 468 -0.22 -8.18 -16.72
CA ILE A 468 -1.24 -9.24 -16.72
C ILE A 468 -0.63 -10.51 -16.19
N GLU A 469 -1.25 -11.06 -15.15
CA GLU A 469 -0.91 -12.35 -14.56
C GLU A 469 -2.17 -13.20 -14.49
N TYR A 470 -2.10 -14.45 -14.95
CA TYR A 470 -3.18 -15.40 -14.72
C TYR A 470 -3.10 -15.86 -13.25
N THR A 471 -4.18 -15.67 -12.47
CA THR A 471 -4.30 -16.03 -11.04
C THR A 471 -3.15 -15.54 -10.13
N ASN A 472 -3.24 -15.81 -8.83
CA ASN A 472 -2.14 -15.69 -7.87
C ASN A 472 -1.60 -17.09 -7.52
N GLU A 473 -0.28 -17.21 -7.38
CA GLU A 473 0.45 -18.38 -6.85
C GLU A 473 -0.15 -19.75 -7.22
N ALA A 474 -0.23 -20.05 -8.53
CA ALA A 474 -0.73 -21.34 -9.01
C ALA A 474 0.09 -22.56 -8.55
N TRP A 475 1.24 -22.32 -7.89
CA TRP A 475 2.07 -23.33 -7.24
C TRP A 475 1.66 -23.60 -5.78
N ASN A 476 0.98 -22.69 -5.10
CA ASN A 476 0.70 -22.76 -3.66
C ASN A 476 -0.69 -23.37 -3.34
N TYR A 477 -0.72 -24.56 -2.73
CA TYR A 477 -1.94 -25.36 -2.49
C TYR A 477 -3.01 -24.67 -1.62
N ILE A 478 -2.69 -23.58 -0.91
CA ILE A 478 -3.68 -22.86 -0.08
C ILE A 478 -4.70 -22.08 -0.93
N PHE A 479 -4.34 -21.73 -2.16
CA PHE A 479 -5.19 -20.94 -3.06
C PHE A 479 -6.08 -21.82 -3.92
N TRP A 480 -7.31 -21.35 -4.15
CA TRP A 480 -8.26 -22.04 -5.02
C TRP A 480 -7.70 -22.19 -6.44
N GLY A 481 -7.13 -21.13 -7.01
CA GLY A 481 -6.57 -21.16 -8.36
C GLY A 481 -5.48 -22.23 -8.56
N SER A 482 -4.72 -22.52 -7.52
CA SER A 482 -3.70 -23.58 -7.49
C SER A 482 -4.33 -24.98 -7.64
N LEU A 483 -5.39 -25.25 -6.89
CA LEU A 483 -6.11 -26.53 -6.93
C LEU A 483 -6.90 -26.68 -8.23
N TYR A 484 -7.50 -25.58 -8.72
CA TYR A 484 -8.17 -25.52 -10.01
C TYR A 484 -7.22 -25.89 -11.15
N ALA A 485 -6.03 -25.26 -11.19
CA ALA A 485 -5.05 -25.51 -12.24
C ALA A 485 -4.59 -26.97 -12.26
N ARG A 486 -4.33 -27.56 -11.09
CA ARG A 486 -3.97 -28.98 -10.96
C ARG A 486 -5.06 -29.89 -11.49
N LYS A 487 -6.32 -29.67 -11.09
CA LYS A 487 -7.44 -30.49 -11.55
C LYS A 487 -7.61 -30.41 -13.06
N LYS A 488 -7.59 -29.21 -13.63
CA LYS A 488 -7.69 -29.00 -15.09
C LYS A 488 -6.51 -29.63 -15.83
N GLY A 489 -5.30 -29.52 -15.31
CA GLY A 489 -4.12 -30.17 -15.88
C GLY A 489 -4.20 -31.69 -15.86
N MET A 490 -4.68 -32.27 -14.75
CA MET A 490 -4.89 -33.71 -14.61
C MET A 490 -5.95 -34.22 -15.59
N ASP A 491 -7.05 -33.48 -15.78
CA ASP A 491 -8.10 -33.82 -16.75
C ASP A 491 -7.61 -33.79 -18.20
N LEU A 492 -6.57 -33.01 -18.47
CA LEU A 492 -5.88 -32.96 -19.76
C LEU A 492 -4.74 -33.98 -19.89
N GLY A 493 -4.49 -34.80 -18.88
CA GLY A 493 -3.40 -35.79 -18.87
C GLY A 493 -2.00 -35.19 -18.82
N LEU A 494 -1.86 -33.95 -18.35
CA LEU A 494 -0.57 -33.25 -18.25
C LEU A 494 0.29 -33.80 -17.10
N GLY A 495 1.59 -33.50 -17.14
CA GLY A 495 2.51 -33.78 -16.04
C GLY A 495 2.94 -35.25 -15.88
N SER A 496 2.43 -36.18 -16.70
CA SER A 496 2.70 -37.62 -16.59
C SER A 496 4.17 -38.02 -16.75
N ALA A 497 5.00 -37.15 -17.34
CA ALA A 497 6.45 -37.34 -17.46
C ALA A 497 7.22 -37.00 -16.18
N PHE A 498 6.56 -36.49 -15.13
CA PHE A 498 7.20 -36.02 -13.90
C PHE A 498 6.77 -36.83 -12.67
N THR A 499 7.68 -36.99 -11.70
CA THR A 499 7.42 -37.78 -10.47
C THR A 499 6.24 -37.24 -9.66
N ASN A 500 6.11 -35.92 -9.53
CA ASN A 500 4.96 -35.28 -8.90
C ASN A 500 3.97 -34.83 -9.97
N GLN A 501 3.24 -35.80 -10.55
CA GLN A 501 2.36 -35.56 -11.70
C GLN A 501 1.37 -34.43 -11.44
N GLU A 502 0.70 -34.41 -10.28
CA GLU A 502 -0.36 -33.42 -9.99
C GLU A 502 0.21 -32.00 -9.98
N TYR A 503 1.33 -31.78 -9.29
CA TYR A 503 2.01 -30.48 -9.26
C TYR A 503 2.38 -30.00 -10.67
N TRP A 504 2.97 -30.88 -11.48
CA TRP A 504 3.37 -30.55 -12.85
C TRP A 504 2.19 -30.38 -13.80
N ALA A 505 1.12 -31.14 -13.62
CA ALA A 505 -0.11 -30.95 -14.37
C ALA A 505 -0.67 -29.54 -14.16
N GLY A 506 -0.66 -29.07 -12.90
CA GLY A 506 -1.03 -27.68 -12.56
C GLY A 506 -0.12 -26.64 -13.19
N ALA A 507 1.20 -26.81 -13.09
CA ALA A 507 2.18 -25.88 -13.66
C ALA A 507 2.07 -25.76 -15.19
N LEU A 508 1.90 -26.89 -15.90
CA LEU A 508 1.76 -26.89 -17.36
C LEU A 508 0.39 -26.34 -17.80
N TYR A 509 -0.68 -26.63 -17.07
CA TYR A 509 -1.98 -26.00 -17.31
C TYR A 509 -1.92 -24.48 -17.10
N TYR A 510 -1.25 -24.03 -16.04
CA TYR A 510 -1.04 -22.62 -15.75
C TYR A 510 -0.34 -21.91 -16.92
N ALA A 511 0.79 -22.45 -17.40
CA ALA A 511 1.52 -21.90 -18.54
C ALA A 511 0.66 -21.83 -19.81
N LYS A 512 -0.12 -22.90 -20.09
CA LYS A 512 -1.08 -22.93 -21.21
C LYS A 512 -2.12 -21.83 -21.09
N ARG A 513 -2.81 -21.75 -19.96
CA ARG A 513 -3.94 -20.84 -19.76
C ARG A 513 -3.49 -19.38 -19.65
N ALA A 514 -2.34 -19.11 -19.07
CA ALA A 514 -1.71 -17.79 -19.10
C ALA A 514 -1.48 -17.33 -20.55
N THR A 515 -0.92 -18.20 -21.40
CA THR A 515 -0.69 -17.91 -22.82
C THR A 515 -1.98 -17.62 -23.60
N GLU A 516 -3.05 -18.37 -23.34
CA GLU A 516 -4.37 -18.09 -23.93
C GLU A 516 -4.91 -16.72 -23.52
N ILE A 517 -4.82 -16.39 -22.24
CA ILE A 517 -5.22 -15.09 -21.71
C ILE A 517 -4.41 -13.97 -22.36
N PHE A 518 -3.09 -14.13 -22.48
CA PHE A 518 -2.23 -13.12 -23.11
C PHE A 518 -2.63 -12.84 -24.56
N LYS A 519 -2.98 -13.88 -25.33
CA LYS A 519 -3.48 -13.72 -26.72
C LYS A 519 -4.80 -12.95 -26.79
N LEU A 520 -5.70 -13.14 -25.83
CA LEU A 520 -6.94 -12.35 -25.74
C LEU A 520 -6.62 -10.86 -25.47
N TRP A 521 -5.66 -10.58 -24.59
CA TRP A 521 -5.21 -9.21 -24.32
C TRP A 521 -4.50 -8.55 -25.51
N GLU A 522 -3.64 -9.29 -26.21
CA GLU A 522 -2.98 -8.84 -27.45
C GLU A 522 -4.03 -8.44 -28.50
N THR A 523 -5.07 -9.27 -28.64
CA THR A 523 -6.19 -9.00 -29.57
C THR A 523 -6.98 -7.75 -29.16
N ALA A 524 -7.28 -7.58 -27.88
CA ALA A 524 -8.05 -6.45 -27.37
C ALA A 524 -7.30 -5.12 -27.47
N PHE A 525 -5.99 -5.09 -27.19
CA PHE A 525 -5.22 -3.84 -27.18
C PHE A 525 -4.78 -3.37 -28.56
N ASN A 526 -4.50 -4.30 -29.48
CA ASN A 526 -3.90 -4.02 -30.79
C ASN A 526 -2.60 -3.17 -30.76
N ASP A 527 -2.02 -2.98 -29.56
CA ASP A 527 -0.74 -2.34 -29.27
C ASP A 527 -0.08 -3.09 -28.12
N ASN A 528 0.72 -4.10 -28.48
CA ASN A 528 1.41 -4.94 -27.51
C ASN A 528 2.48 -4.19 -26.70
N SER A 529 2.89 -2.97 -27.11
CA SER A 529 3.85 -2.16 -26.34
C SER A 529 3.27 -1.65 -25.01
N ARG A 530 1.94 -1.68 -24.88
CA ARG A 530 1.19 -1.35 -23.66
C ARG A 530 0.92 -2.56 -22.76
N LEU A 531 1.42 -3.74 -23.09
CA LEU A 531 1.23 -4.96 -22.32
C LEU A 531 2.53 -5.40 -21.65
N VAL A 532 2.41 -5.97 -20.45
CA VAL A 532 3.47 -6.75 -19.81
C VAL A 532 2.85 -8.07 -19.35
N ARG A 533 3.17 -9.15 -20.05
CA ARG A 533 2.59 -10.49 -19.85
C ARG A 533 3.47 -11.29 -18.90
N ILE A 534 2.93 -11.68 -17.74
CA ILE A 534 3.71 -12.16 -16.60
C ILE A 534 3.38 -13.60 -16.25
N LEU A 535 4.42 -14.44 -16.20
CA LEU A 535 4.34 -15.82 -15.76
C LEU A 535 4.83 -15.95 -14.30
N GLY A 536 3.94 -16.34 -13.38
CA GLY A 536 4.27 -16.55 -11.96
C GLY A 536 5.03 -17.86 -11.68
N THR A 537 6.04 -17.80 -10.80
CA THR A 537 6.86 -18.93 -10.33
C THR A 537 7.15 -18.80 -8.83
N VAL A 538 8.11 -19.56 -8.28
CA VAL A 538 8.54 -19.48 -6.87
C VAL A 538 10.06 -19.35 -6.76
N GLN A 539 10.55 -18.60 -5.77
CA GLN A 539 11.95 -18.18 -5.67
C GLN A 539 12.94 -19.34 -5.63
N THR A 540 12.52 -20.49 -5.11
CA THR A 540 13.35 -21.66 -4.91
C THR A 540 13.38 -22.63 -6.09
N ASP A 541 12.54 -22.46 -7.10
CA ASP A 541 12.36 -23.46 -8.17
C ASP A 541 12.63 -22.91 -9.57
N ILE A 542 13.90 -22.92 -9.97
CA ILE A 542 14.30 -22.58 -11.35
C ILE A 542 13.87 -23.64 -12.36
N PHE A 543 13.62 -24.88 -11.92
CA PHE A 543 13.21 -25.97 -12.81
C PHE A 543 11.74 -25.79 -13.21
N LEU A 544 10.88 -25.36 -12.30
CA LEU A 544 9.53 -24.88 -12.59
C LEU A 544 9.56 -23.78 -13.66
N THR A 545 10.34 -22.72 -13.43
CA THR A 545 10.50 -21.60 -14.38
C THR A 545 10.89 -22.08 -15.78
N ARG A 546 11.94 -22.91 -15.88
CA ARG A 546 12.45 -23.44 -17.15
C ARG A 546 11.40 -24.25 -17.90
N ASN A 547 10.70 -25.14 -17.21
CA ASN A 547 9.77 -26.06 -17.85
C ASN A 547 8.48 -25.37 -18.27
N MET A 548 7.97 -24.41 -17.48
CA MET A 548 6.80 -23.63 -17.90
C MET A 548 7.10 -22.76 -19.13
N LEU A 549 8.26 -22.10 -19.20
CA LEU A 549 8.64 -21.31 -20.38
C LEU A 549 8.84 -22.17 -21.64
N ASN A 550 9.38 -23.38 -21.51
CA ASN A 550 9.54 -24.32 -22.63
C ASN A 550 8.25 -25.04 -23.02
N TYR A 551 7.17 -24.88 -22.26
CA TYR A 551 5.92 -25.56 -22.55
C TYR A 551 5.17 -24.84 -23.67
N LEU A 552 4.95 -25.55 -24.77
CA LEU A 552 4.29 -25.02 -25.98
C LEU A 552 4.95 -23.71 -26.45
N ASP A 553 4.14 -22.68 -26.70
CA ASP A 553 4.54 -21.34 -27.14
C ASP A 553 4.58 -20.32 -26.00
N THR A 554 4.62 -20.77 -24.73
CA THR A 554 4.57 -19.89 -23.54
C THR A 554 5.67 -18.82 -23.58
N LYS A 555 6.91 -19.19 -23.90
CA LYS A 555 8.02 -18.23 -24.01
C LYS A 555 7.80 -17.14 -25.05
N ASP A 556 6.95 -17.34 -26.06
CA ASP A 556 6.75 -16.36 -27.14
C ASP A 556 5.72 -15.29 -26.73
N HIS A 557 4.91 -15.57 -25.71
CA HIS A 557 3.86 -14.68 -25.19
C HIS A 557 4.14 -14.13 -23.79
N VAL A 558 5.28 -14.45 -23.18
CA VAL A 558 5.70 -13.93 -21.87
C VAL A 558 6.73 -12.82 -22.04
N ASP A 559 6.57 -11.71 -21.31
CA ASP A 559 7.54 -10.61 -21.24
C ASP A 559 8.42 -10.72 -19.97
N ALA A 560 7.81 -11.14 -18.86
CA ALA A 560 8.48 -11.27 -17.57
C ALA A 560 8.06 -12.54 -16.82
N VAL A 561 9.00 -13.09 -16.05
CA VAL A 561 8.72 -14.12 -15.04
C VAL A 561 8.69 -13.45 -13.68
N ALA A 562 7.65 -13.69 -12.90
CA ALA A 562 7.52 -13.13 -11.55
C ALA A 562 7.67 -14.20 -10.47
N THR A 563 8.46 -13.92 -9.44
CA THR A 563 8.65 -14.79 -8.27
C THR A 563 8.24 -14.09 -6.97
N ASN A 564 8.01 -14.83 -5.88
CA ASN A 564 8.12 -14.23 -4.56
C ASN A 564 9.59 -13.89 -4.25
N ALA A 565 9.83 -13.05 -3.24
CA ALA A 565 11.16 -12.68 -2.79
C ALA A 565 11.18 -12.47 -1.26
N TYR A 566 10.83 -13.52 -0.52
CA TYR A 566 10.76 -13.50 0.95
C TYR A 566 12.04 -13.99 1.60
N PHE A 567 12.48 -13.26 2.62
CA PHE A 567 13.48 -13.73 3.58
C PHE A 567 12.85 -13.92 4.96
N TYR A 568 13.31 -14.95 5.65
CA TYR A 568 12.96 -15.26 7.04
C TYR A 568 14.09 -16.15 7.59
N ALA A 569 13.78 -17.20 8.34
CA ALA A 569 14.74 -18.24 8.73
C ALA A 569 13.98 -19.56 8.96
N CYS A 570 14.67 -20.67 9.16
CA CYS A 570 14.03 -21.93 9.57
C CYS A 570 12.99 -21.68 10.68
N LEU A 571 11.73 -22.04 10.41
CA LEU A 571 10.63 -21.85 11.37
C LEU A 571 10.80 -22.78 12.56
N ASP A 572 11.08 -24.06 12.28
CA ASP A 572 11.27 -25.12 13.25
C ASP A 572 12.36 -26.12 12.82
N ARG A 573 12.50 -27.22 13.57
CA ARG A 573 13.49 -28.28 13.35
C ARG A 573 12.97 -29.46 12.51
N THR A 574 11.78 -29.37 11.91
CA THR A 574 11.13 -30.51 11.22
C THR A 574 11.83 -30.88 9.92
N SER A 575 12.36 -29.90 9.19
CA SER A 575 13.17 -30.15 8.00
C SER A 575 14.60 -30.57 8.35
N THR A 576 15.15 -31.53 7.61
CA THR A 576 16.57 -31.94 7.72
C THR A 576 17.53 -30.77 7.52
N SER A 577 17.18 -29.79 6.69
CA SER A 577 18.01 -28.58 6.48
C SER A 577 18.03 -27.63 7.69
N CYS A 578 17.10 -27.80 8.63
CA CYS A 578 16.92 -26.96 9.81
C CYS A 578 17.31 -27.66 11.13
N SER A 579 17.58 -28.97 11.11
CA SER A 579 17.78 -29.77 12.33
C SER A 579 19.19 -29.68 12.93
N ASN A 580 20.21 -29.29 12.15
CA ASN A 580 21.58 -29.18 12.64
C ASN A 580 21.79 -27.90 13.47
N THR A 581 21.94 -28.06 14.79
CA THR A 581 22.09 -26.95 15.74
C THR A 581 23.44 -26.24 15.70
N THR A 582 24.45 -26.82 15.03
CA THR A 582 25.74 -26.14 14.81
C THR A 582 25.63 -25.12 13.68
N THR A 583 24.98 -25.50 12.56
CA THR A 583 24.82 -24.59 11.41
C THR A 583 23.62 -23.67 11.56
N ILE A 584 22.57 -24.11 12.26
CA ILE A 584 21.35 -23.36 12.57
C ILE A 584 21.23 -23.26 14.10
N PRO A 585 21.89 -22.31 14.78
CA PRO A 585 21.88 -22.22 16.24
C PRO A 585 20.48 -22.08 16.83
N LYS A 586 19.62 -21.26 16.21
CA LYS A 586 18.22 -21.06 16.58
C LYS A 586 17.32 -20.98 15.34
N THR A 587 16.15 -21.56 15.45
CA THR A 587 15.01 -21.37 14.53
C THR A 587 14.13 -20.22 15.03
N LEU A 588 13.24 -19.71 14.17
CA LEU A 588 12.30 -18.66 14.54
C LEU A 588 11.36 -19.08 15.69
N ASN A 589 11.11 -20.38 15.90
CA ASN A 589 10.36 -20.86 17.06
C ASN A 589 11.17 -20.90 18.37
N GLU A 590 12.48 -20.70 18.33
CA GLU A 590 13.40 -20.76 19.48
C GLU A 590 14.00 -19.40 19.88
N VAL A 591 13.81 -18.35 19.06
CA VAL A 591 14.31 -17.00 19.36
C VAL A 591 13.48 -16.33 20.45
N THR A 592 14.16 -15.57 21.32
CA THR A 592 13.53 -14.83 22.42
C THR A 592 13.88 -13.34 22.41
N THR A 593 14.79 -12.91 21.55
CA THR A 593 15.21 -11.50 21.41
C THR A 593 15.26 -11.07 19.96
N VAL A 594 15.22 -9.76 19.71
CA VAL A 594 15.36 -9.20 18.36
C VAL A 594 16.72 -9.54 17.74
N ASP A 595 17.79 -9.56 18.54
CA ASP A 595 19.13 -9.91 18.06
C ASP A 595 19.19 -11.34 17.53
N GLU A 596 18.49 -12.26 18.18
CA GLU A 596 18.41 -13.65 17.75
C GLU A 596 17.58 -13.82 16.47
N VAL A 597 16.52 -13.01 16.29
CA VAL A 597 15.77 -12.96 15.01
C VAL A 597 16.71 -12.58 13.87
N PHE A 598 17.47 -11.51 14.03
CA PHE A 598 18.39 -11.06 12.99
C PHE A 598 19.55 -12.03 12.77
N ALA A 599 20.11 -12.61 13.83
CA ALA A 599 21.13 -13.64 13.69
C ALA A 599 20.63 -14.87 12.90
N ALA A 600 19.36 -15.25 13.07
CA ALA A 600 18.76 -16.33 12.29
C ALA A 600 18.54 -15.94 10.82
N ILE A 601 17.99 -14.73 10.56
CA ILE A 601 17.76 -14.21 9.20
C ILE A 601 19.07 -14.06 8.41
N ASP A 602 20.12 -13.58 9.07
CA ASP A 602 21.41 -13.27 8.44
C ASP A 602 22.34 -14.50 8.36
N ASN A 603 21.90 -15.65 8.89
CA ASN A 603 22.70 -16.87 8.88
C ASN A 603 22.84 -17.43 7.45
N ALA A 604 24.08 -17.44 6.94
CA ALA A 604 24.40 -17.93 5.60
C ALA A 604 24.10 -19.42 5.38
N ASN A 605 23.98 -20.21 6.46
CA ASN A 605 23.61 -21.63 6.39
C ASN A 605 22.09 -21.84 6.40
N ASP A 606 21.29 -20.83 6.72
CA ASP A 606 19.84 -20.98 6.78
C ASP A 606 19.25 -21.07 5.36
N PRO A 607 18.45 -22.12 5.05
CA PRO A 607 17.86 -22.32 3.73
C PRO A 607 16.83 -21.26 3.34
N ASN A 608 16.35 -20.43 4.28
CA ASN A 608 15.36 -19.37 4.10
C ASN A 608 15.90 -17.98 4.47
N GLY A 609 17.13 -17.91 4.99
CA GLY A 609 17.82 -16.68 5.36
C GLY A 609 18.03 -15.74 4.18
N LEU A 610 18.28 -14.47 4.48
CA LEU A 610 18.52 -13.42 3.48
C LEU A 610 19.68 -13.77 2.52
N PRO A 611 20.83 -14.33 2.97
CA PRO A 611 21.89 -14.76 2.05
C PRO A 611 21.43 -15.84 1.07
N LYS A 612 20.61 -16.79 1.52
CA LYS A 612 20.10 -17.87 0.66
C LYS A 612 19.06 -17.34 -0.34
N LEU A 613 18.23 -16.38 0.07
CA LEU A 613 17.34 -15.68 -0.84
C LEU A 613 18.14 -15.02 -1.98
N GLN A 614 19.23 -14.29 -1.69
CA GLN A 614 20.05 -13.66 -2.74
C GLN A 614 20.58 -14.67 -3.77
N ILE A 615 21.02 -15.85 -3.32
CA ILE A 615 21.46 -16.95 -4.21
C ILE A 615 20.31 -17.42 -5.10
N ASN A 616 19.12 -17.61 -4.51
CA ASN A 616 17.95 -18.08 -5.25
C ASN A 616 17.48 -17.05 -6.28
N LEU A 617 17.47 -15.75 -5.94
CA LEU A 617 17.10 -14.67 -6.86
C LEU A 617 18.10 -14.54 -8.02
N ALA A 618 19.41 -14.67 -7.75
CA ALA A 618 20.43 -14.70 -8.81
C ALA A 618 20.28 -15.92 -9.74
N ALA A 619 19.92 -17.07 -9.20
CA ALA A 619 19.65 -18.28 -9.98
C ALA A 619 18.40 -18.11 -10.87
N GLN A 620 17.32 -17.55 -10.33
CA GLN A 620 16.13 -17.21 -11.12
C GLN A 620 16.46 -16.22 -12.22
N ALA A 621 17.20 -15.15 -11.92
CA ALA A 621 17.58 -14.14 -12.92
C ALA A 621 18.41 -14.75 -14.06
N THR A 622 19.37 -15.61 -13.71
CA THR A 622 20.18 -16.34 -14.69
C THR A 622 19.33 -17.24 -15.58
N GLU A 623 18.37 -17.97 -15.01
CA GLU A 623 17.51 -18.88 -15.76
C GLU A 623 16.57 -18.11 -16.69
N VAL A 624 15.92 -17.05 -16.20
CA VAL A 624 15.00 -16.21 -16.95
C VAL A 624 15.72 -15.47 -18.09
N ALA A 625 16.95 -15.00 -17.88
CA ALA A 625 17.76 -14.34 -18.89
C ALA A 625 18.09 -15.25 -20.09
N ARG A 626 18.14 -16.58 -19.93
CA ARG A 626 18.34 -17.53 -21.05
C ARG A 626 17.20 -17.49 -22.07
N PHE A 627 16.03 -17.02 -21.66
CA PHE A 627 14.86 -16.83 -22.51
C PHE A 627 14.67 -15.38 -22.98
N GLY A 628 15.60 -14.48 -22.63
CA GLY A 628 15.50 -13.05 -22.94
C GLY A 628 14.33 -12.36 -22.24
N LYS A 629 13.92 -12.84 -21.05
CA LYS A 629 12.78 -12.31 -20.30
C LYS A 629 13.25 -11.47 -19.11
N ALA A 630 12.38 -10.60 -18.62
CA ALA A 630 12.63 -9.86 -17.38
C ALA A 630 12.31 -10.72 -16.15
N LEU A 631 13.05 -10.52 -15.07
CA LEU A 631 12.71 -11.11 -13.76
C LEU A 631 12.02 -10.05 -12.89
N TYR A 632 10.80 -10.32 -12.48
CA TYR A 632 9.98 -9.50 -11.58
C TYR A 632 9.78 -10.21 -10.23
N ALA A 633 9.49 -9.45 -9.17
CA ALA A 633 8.99 -10.02 -7.92
C ALA A 633 7.53 -9.62 -7.77
N TYR A 634 6.58 -10.57 -7.70
CA TYR A 634 5.15 -10.25 -7.48
C TYR A 634 4.83 -9.93 -6.01
N GLU A 635 5.75 -10.29 -5.11
CA GLU A 635 5.77 -9.87 -3.71
C GLU A 635 7.15 -10.15 -3.09
N GLY A 636 7.52 -9.39 -2.08
CA GLY A 636 8.76 -9.64 -1.35
C GLY A 636 8.93 -8.75 -0.13
N GLY A 637 9.92 -9.13 0.68
CA GLY A 637 10.19 -8.55 1.99
C GLY A 637 10.45 -9.61 3.05
N GLN A 638 10.30 -9.24 4.31
CA GLN A 638 10.37 -10.18 5.43
C GLN A 638 9.10 -11.06 5.51
N HIS A 639 9.25 -12.32 5.93
CA HIS A 639 8.13 -13.25 6.16
C HIS A 639 8.14 -13.81 7.60
N LEU A 640 8.10 -12.91 8.59
CA LEU A 640 7.93 -13.26 10.00
C LEU A 640 6.44 -13.50 10.30
N THR A 641 6.10 -14.77 10.42
CA THR A 641 4.77 -15.26 10.77
C THR A 641 4.82 -15.97 12.11
N VAL A 642 3.76 -15.85 12.91
CA VAL A 642 3.57 -16.69 14.09
C VAL A 642 2.54 -17.75 13.75
N ASP A 643 2.86 -19.03 13.99
CA ASP A 643 1.84 -20.08 13.89
C ASP A 643 0.70 -19.75 14.85
N GLY A 644 -0.53 -20.13 14.49
CA GLY A 644 -1.78 -19.77 15.19
C GLY A 644 -1.89 -20.19 16.66
N ASN A 645 -0.82 -20.71 17.27
CA ASN A 645 -0.69 -21.03 18.68
C ASN A 645 -0.02 -19.86 19.44
N THR A 646 -0.87 -19.00 20.03
CA THR A 646 -0.75 -18.29 21.34
C THR A 646 0.60 -17.78 21.89
N ASP A 647 1.71 -17.77 21.15
CA ASP A 647 2.99 -17.25 21.65
C ASP A 647 3.07 -15.73 21.44
N ASP A 648 2.39 -15.01 22.33
CA ASP A 648 2.44 -13.55 22.36
C ASP A 648 3.85 -13.02 22.64
N THR A 649 4.71 -13.80 23.29
CA THR A 649 6.11 -13.43 23.52
C THR A 649 6.86 -13.36 22.19
N ARG A 650 6.75 -14.40 21.36
CA ARG A 650 7.38 -14.43 20.03
C ARG A 650 6.78 -13.40 19.09
N ARG A 651 5.45 -13.23 19.12
CA ARG A 651 4.78 -12.15 18.38
C ARG A 651 5.40 -10.80 18.74
N ASN A 652 5.52 -10.49 20.04
CA ASN A 652 6.13 -9.25 20.51
C ASN A 652 7.59 -9.07 20.04
N VAL A 653 8.37 -10.15 20.02
CA VAL A 653 9.75 -10.14 19.50
C VAL A 653 9.77 -9.86 18.00
N PHE A 654 8.90 -10.47 17.20
CA PHE A 654 8.84 -10.21 15.75
C PHE A 654 8.27 -8.84 15.41
N GLU A 655 7.31 -8.33 16.18
CA GLU A 655 6.84 -6.95 16.07
C GLU A 655 7.96 -5.96 16.40
N ALA A 656 8.71 -6.21 17.47
CA ALA A 656 9.86 -5.41 17.85
C ALA A 656 10.93 -5.45 16.74
N ALA A 657 11.21 -6.63 16.16
CA ALA A 657 12.13 -6.75 15.03
C ALA A 657 11.66 -5.96 13.81
N ASN A 658 10.36 -5.95 13.49
CA ASN A 658 9.84 -5.15 12.37
C ASN A 658 9.94 -3.63 12.60
N ARG A 659 9.91 -3.18 13.87
CA ARG A 659 10.03 -1.77 14.27
C ARG A 659 11.48 -1.34 14.53
N ASP A 660 12.43 -2.28 14.59
CA ASP A 660 13.85 -2.02 14.79
C ASP A 660 14.49 -1.48 13.49
N PRO A 661 15.29 -0.38 13.54
CA PRO A 661 15.97 0.17 12.36
C PRO A 661 16.78 -0.86 11.57
N ARG A 662 17.31 -1.89 12.23
CA ARG A 662 18.06 -2.99 11.62
C ARG A 662 17.23 -3.76 10.60
N MET A 663 15.90 -3.80 10.70
CA MET A 663 15.06 -4.37 9.65
C MET A 663 15.16 -3.59 8.34
N GLY A 664 15.29 -2.26 8.40
CA GLY A 664 15.53 -1.41 7.23
C GLY A 664 16.80 -1.80 6.49
N GLU A 665 17.89 -2.13 7.20
CA GLU A 665 19.15 -2.60 6.61
C GLU A 665 18.98 -3.89 5.80
N ARG A 666 18.12 -4.81 6.26
CA ARG A 666 17.82 -6.07 5.53
C ARG A 666 16.99 -5.79 4.28
N TYR A 667 16.06 -4.82 4.32
CA TYR A 667 15.35 -4.37 3.11
C TYR A 667 16.30 -3.70 2.11
N THR A 668 17.23 -2.86 2.57
CA THR A 668 18.29 -2.30 1.72
C THR A 668 19.13 -3.40 1.06
N THR A 669 19.52 -4.41 1.84
CA THR A 669 20.29 -5.57 1.35
C THR A 669 19.50 -6.41 0.33
N LEU A 670 18.21 -6.62 0.57
CA LEU A 670 17.29 -7.29 -0.34
C LEU A 670 17.17 -6.54 -1.67
N LEU A 671 16.86 -5.25 -1.64
CA LEU A 671 16.61 -4.46 -2.85
C LEU A 671 17.89 -4.23 -3.67
N ASN A 672 19.03 -3.99 -3.01
CA ASN A 672 20.33 -3.93 -3.69
C ASN A 672 20.73 -5.29 -4.28
N GLY A 673 20.49 -6.38 -3.56
CA GLY A 673 20.72 -7.74 -4.04
C GLY A 673 19.85 -8.07 -5.26
N TRP A 674 18.57 -7.70 -5.23
CA TRP A 674 17.63 -7.84 -6.33
C TRP A 674 18.12 -7.11 -7.60
N LYS A 675 18.47 -5.82 -7.45
CA LYS A 675 19.05 -5.04 -8.55
C LYS A 675 20.33 -5.68 -9.09
N THR A 676 21.23 -6.11 -8.20
CA THR A 676 22.52 -6.73 -8.57
C THR A 676 22.33 -8.05 -9.31
N ALA A 677 21.31 -8.84 -8.95
CA ALA A 677 20.97 -10.08 -9.63
C ALA A 677 20.44 -9.85 -11.07
N GLY A 678 20.12 -8.61 -11.45
CA GLY A 678 19.47 -8.29 -12.73
C GLY A 678 17.94 -8.30 -12.66
N GLY A 679 17.37 -8.34 -11.45
CA GLY A 679 15.95 -8.14 -11.24
C GLY A 679 15.50 -6.74 -11.67
N GLN A 680 14.29 -6.65 -12.20
CA GLN A 680 13.66 -5.40 -12.63
C GLN A 680 12.56 -5.01 -11.63
N GLN A 681 11.29 -5.09 -11.99
CA GLN A 681 10.18 -4.69 -11.12
C GLN A 681 10.16 -5.52 -9.82
N PHE A 682 10.11 -4.83 -8.67
CA PHE A 682 9.98 -5.45 -7.36
C PHE A 682 8.70 -4.95 -6.67
N MET A 683 7.76 -5.85 -6.40
CA MET A 683 6.55 -5.55 -5.65
C MET A 683 6.78 -5.80 -4.15
N LEU A 684 6.64 -4.78 -3.33
CA LEU A 684 6.64 -4.90 -1.87
C LEU A 684 5.30 -5.52 -1.44
N TYR A 685 5.33 -6.48 -0.51
CA TYR A 685 4.16 -7.35 -0.33
C TYR A 685 2.92 -6.65 0.19
N THR A 686 2.95 -5.60 1.02
CA THR A 686 1.69 -4.88 1.18
C THR A 686 1.77 -3.45 1.69
N GLN A 687 0.83 -2.66 1.16
CA GLN A 687 0.38 -1.37 1.65
C GLN A 687 0.04 -1.40 3.15
N PRO A 688 -0.29 -0.25 3.77
CA PRO A 688 -0.45 -0.20 5.21
C PRO A 688 -1.57 -1.09 5.73
N GLN A 689 -1.22 -1.93 6.71
CA GLN A 689 -2.13 -2.78 7.45
C GLN A 689 -1.57 -3.11 8.84
N SER A 690 -2.43 -3.45 9.79
CA SER A 690 -2.01 -3.88 11.12
C SER A 690 -1.26 -5.21 11.07
N PHE A 691 -0.35 -5.37 12.03
CA PHE A 691 0.22 -6.66 12.37
C PHE A 691 -0.83 -7.63 12.89
N HIS A 692 -0.79 -8.88 12.43
CA HIS A 692 -1.76 -9.90 12.79
C HIS A 692 -1.15 -11.31 12.82
N LYS A 693 -1.89 -12.30 13.32
CA LYS A 693 -1.38 -13.69 13.47
C LYS A 693 -0.86 -14.32 12.17
N TRP A 694 -1.43 -13.97 11.01
CA TRP A 694 -0.98 -14.52 9.73
C TRP A 694 0.27 -13.85 9.15
N GLY A 695 0.83 -12.84 9.82
CA GLY A 695 2.08 -12.18 9.42
C GLY A 695 2.14 -10.70 9.73
N LEU A 696 3.37 -10.20 9.77
CA LEU A 696 3.73 -8.81 10.13
C LEU A 696 4.19 -8.01 8.90
N PHE A 697 3.56 -8.26 7.76
CA PHE A 697 4.09 -7.95 6.44
C PHE A 697 4.22 -6.46 6.13
N ALA A 698 3.20 -5.68 6.48
CA ALA A 698 2.94 -4.32 6.02
C ALA A 698 4.15 -3.38 6.00
N MET A 699 4.29 -2.59 4.93
CA MET A 699 5.33 -1.56 4.83
C MET A 699 5.15 -0.46 5.89
N LYS A 700 3.90 -0.16 6.26
CA LYS A 700 3.50 0.67 7.40
C LYS A 700 2.38 -0.03 8.18
N GLU A 701 2.26 0.22 9.48
CA GLU A 701 1.17 -0.33 10.30
C GLU A 701 -0.16 0.43 10.11
N THR A 702 -0.09 1.71 9.73
CA THR A 702 -1.23 2.59 9.45
C THR A 702 -0.92 3.49 8.26
N LEU A 703 -1.95 4.10 7.66
CA LEU A 703 -1.81 4.91 6.44
C LEU A 703 -1.01 6.19 6.68
N LEU A 704 -1.31 6.88 7.79
CA LEU A 704 -0.67 8.13 8.19
C LEU A 704 0.60 7.94 9.01
N GLN A 705 1.07 6.69 9.20
CA GLN A 705 2.33 6.46 9.90
C GLN A 705 3.46 7.22 9.19
N PRO A 706 4.21 8.06 9.92
CA PRO A 706 5.28 8.84 9.32
C PRO A 706 6.41 7.92 8.90
N ARG A 707 7.09 8.31 7.82
CA ARG A 707 8.14 7.52 7.19
C ARG A 707 9.24 7.07 8.17
N TYR A 708 9.71 7.95 9.03
CA TYR A 708 10.85 7.67 9.91
C TYR A 708 10.57 6.55 10.94
N SER A 709 9.30 6.35 11.32
CA SER A 709 8.91 5.29 12.25
C SER A 709 8.58 3.97 11.53
N THR A 710 8.86 3.89 10.23
CA THR A 710 8.58 2.75 9.36
C THR A 710 9.86 2.22 8.70
N PRO A 711 10.71 1.45 9.41
CA PRO A 711 12.03 1.05 8.90
C PRO A 711 12.02 0.39 7.52
N LYS A 712 11.00 -0.44 7.25
CA LYS A 712 10.83 -1.12 5.96
C LYS A 712 10.51 -0.13 4.84
N TYR A 713 9.53 0.75 5.05
CA TYR A 713 9.11 1.73 4.05
C TYR A 713 10.19 2.79 3.83
N ASP A 714 10.83 3.27 4.90
CA ASP A 714 11.95 4.21 4.79
C ASP A 714 13.10 3.62 3.94
N ALA A 715 13.51 2.37 4.19
CA ALA A 715 14.54 1.72 3.39
C ALA A 715 14.14 1.56 1.91
N ALA A 716 12.87 1.23 1.64
CA ALA A 716 12.36 1.16 0.27
C ALA A 716 12.38 2.52 -0.43
N MET A 717 11.99 3.60 0.26
CA MET A 717 12.03 4.96 -0.29
C MET A 717 13.46 5.42 -0.53
N LYS A 718 14.37 5.25 0.45
CA LYS A 718 15.81 5.55 0.31
C LYS A 718 16.43 4.83 -0.87
N PHE A 719 16.05 3.57 -1.08
CA PHE A 719 16.50 2.83 -2.25
C PHE A 719 16.07 3.52 -3.56
N GLN A 720 14.79 3.90 -3.69
CA GLN A 720 14.27 4.61 -4.88
C GLN A 720 14.94 5.99 -5.08
N GLU A 721 15.12 6.75 -4.01
CA GLU A 721 15.80 8.06 -4.01
C GLU A 721 17.24 7.93 -4.50
N THR A 722 17.96 6.93 -3.99
CA THR A 722 19.32 6.62 -4.45
C THR A 722 19.35 6.25 -5.94
N GLN A 723 18.29 5.61 -6.47
CA GLN A 723 18.23 5.32 -7.90
C GLN A 723 17.89 6.56 -8.73
N GLY A 724 17.05 7.46 -8.22
CA GLY A 724 16.50 8.65 -8.89
C GLY A 724 15.51 8.34 -10.02
N LYS A 725 15.74 7.24 -10.75
CA LYS A 725 14.92 6.66 -11.81
C LYS A 725 15.08 5.14 -11.81
N CYS A 726 14.28 4.42 -12.59
CA CYS A 726 14.46 2.97 -12.71
C CYS A 726 15.84 2.61 -13.28
N TRP A 727 16.38 1.49 -12.81
CA TRP A 727 17.72 1.01 -13.19
C TRP A 727 17.74 0.07 -14.40
N TRP A 728 16.58 -0.17 -15.04
CA TRP A 728 16.45 -1.01 -16.23
C TRP A 728 15.80 -0.24 -17.38
N ASN A 729 16.02 -0.73 -18.61
CA ASN A 729 15.49 -0.13 -19.83
C ASN A 729 13.98 -0.36 -19.97
N GLY A 730 13.24 0.66 -20.40
CA GLY A 730 11.80 0.53 -20.70
C GLY A 730 10.88 0.67 -19.48
N CYS A 731 11.43 1.12 -18.35
CA CYS A 731 10.68 1.82 -17.31
C CYS A 731 10.29 3.23 -17.79
#